data_AF-A0A7C4N2B0-F1
#
_entry.id   AF-A0A7C4N2B0-F1
#
_cell.length_a   1.000
_cell.length_b   1.000
_cell.length_c   1.000
_cell.angle_alpha   90.00
_cell.angle_beta   90.00
_cell.angle_gamma   90.00
#
_symmetry.space_group_name_H-M   'P 1'
#
loop_
_entity.id
_entity.type
_entity.pdbx_description
1 polymer ?
#
loop_
_entity_poly.entity_id
_entity_poly.type
_entity_poly.pdbx_seq_one_letter_code
_entity_poly.pdbx_strand_id
1 'polypeptide(L)'
;MTYTEVHQVEGDVGDFKVTLIKKPRYILEDKCTGCTTCVEYCPAKYPDKYNQEISKNKAVHIYFAQAIPLIAYIDESCLYLKENKCRICEGVCKNNAIDLKQTAEKKEITVGAIILAPGFEPFDPKTKKEYHYGEFANVVTSMDFERLLCSTGPYAGEILRASDMKHPHKIAWIQCVGSRRVTPGENSYCSAVCCTYTQKQVILTKDHDMEAECTVFHNDIRSYGKDFERFCERAEKLPGVRFIRSYASILRENPDTKNVTVRYSTFNEGVKEEEFDMVVLSIGLNPPVDAKDMAEKFGIQLDANHFCKLNPVNPMETNRPGIYVSGAFQGPIDIPESVFSASGAGSQIGQLLDYRRGNLAKERVYALERDVSQEEPRIGVFVCHCGANIGRIVNVPETVEYCKTLPNVVYAQEQLFSCATNSAKEITDITKEKGLNRVVIAACSPRTLEPLFRDTVREAGINQYFCEMANIREHNSWVHSREKEEATEKAKDIIRMSVARACHLEPLQEFDLPVHKAALVLGGGVAGMNCALSIANQGHQVHLVEKEKDLGGKVRRIYSTLDGLDVQAYLRDLIAKVYRHPLIRVYHDATITEATGYVGNFVTTVKSETGVAEIKHGAAVIAIGADLYTPTEYLYGQDDRVTTHLELEERIAKGDEKILNAKSVVMIQCVGCRNEDRNYCSRICCSQSVKNALKLKEANPQMEVTILFRDMRTYGFKEDAYREASNKDVKFIRFEPQEPPQVEAGESDEGRPVLKVTVPDYVLGKKLLIDADVLVLAAAVIPSAATKEVAGWFKVTLSPDGFFKEAHVKLRPVEFGTDGVYLCGLAHYPKFMQETINQAYGAAGRVLTLLSHDTVVASGSVAQVNESRCIGCGACVSACTYGALDLRDTKQGKKATVNPVLCKGDGLCNTKCPTGAIQLKHYTDQELLSEIDAMAQEEEILPHMDAAVGDV
;
A
#
# COMPACT_ATOMS: atom_id res chain seq x y z
N MET A 1 -16.63 -11.32 13.30
CA MET A 1 -17.12 -12.71 13.30
C MET A 1 -16.54 -13.39 12.08
N THR A 2 -15.83 -14.51 12.22
CA THR A 2 -15.24 -15.25 11.09
C THR A 2 -16.05 -16.51 10.80
N TYR A 3 -15.91 -17.08 9.59
CA TYR A 3 -16.66 -18.26 9.15
C TYR A 3 -18.19 -18.07 9.26
N THR A 4 -18.66 -16.89 8.84
CA THR A 4 -20.05 -16.43 8.94
C THR A 4 -20.44 -15.79 7.61
N GLU A 5 -21.65 -16.06 7.13
CA GLU A 5 -22.19 -15.50 5.89
C GLU A 5 -23.45 -14.67 6.16
N VAL A 6 -23.70 -13.67 5.32
CA VAL A 6 -24.94 -12.89 5.36
C VAL A 6 -26.02 -13.66 4.61
N HIS A 7 -27.09 -13.97 5.32
CA HIS A 7 -28.24 -14.68 4.78
C HIS A 7 -29.30 -13.73 4.23
N GLN A 8 -29.60 -12.66 4.97
CA GLN A 8 -30.67 -11.71 4.63
C GLN A 8 -30.37 -10.33 5.20
N VAL A 9 -30.74 -9.27 4.45
CA VAL A 9 -30.64 -7.88 4.88
C VAL A 9 -31.99 -7.20 4.67
N GLU A 10 -32.55 -6.67 5.75
CA GLU A 10 -33.84 -5.98 5.76
C GLU A 10 -33.67 -4.59 6.39
N GLY A 11 -34.64 -3.70 6.16
CA GLY A 11 -34.64 -2.34 6.69
C GLY A 11 -33.94 -1.32 5.80
N ASP A 12 -33.71 -0.15 6.38
CA ASP A 12 -33.28 1.06 5.68
C ASP A 12 -32.06 1.70 6.36
N VAL A 13 -31.50 2.71 5.71
CA VAL A 13 -30.36 3.48 6.20
C VAL A 13 -30.54 3.90 7.68
N GLY A 14 -29.55 3.57 8.51
CA GLY A 14 -29.58 3.84 9.96
C GLY A 14 -30.19 2.73 10.82
N ASP A 15 -30.91 1.77 10.24
CA ASP A 15 -31.59 0.67 10.95
C ASP A 15 -31.74 -0.59 10.07
N PHE A 16 -30.62 -1.16 9.66
CA PHE A 16 -30.60 -2.45 8.95
C PHE A 16 -30.65 -3.60 9.94
N LYS A 17 -31.51 -4.57 9.66
CA LYS A 17 -31.54 -5.87 10.33
C LYS A 17 -30.84 -6.90 9.44
N VAL A 18 -29.72 -7.43 9.93
CA VAL A 18 -28.88 -8.38 9.18
C VAL A 18 -28.96 -9.74 9.85
N THR A 19 -29.42 -10.73 9.09
CA THR A 19 -29.41 -12.13 9.49
C THR A 19 -28.12 -12.78 9.01
N LEU A 20 -27.38 -13.33 9.96
CA LEU A 20 -26.11 -14.01 9.77
C LEU A 20 -26.26 -15.51 10.01
N ILE A 21 -25.55 -16.32 9.24
CA ILE A 21 -25.38 -17.75 9.47
C ILE A 21 -23.91 -18.00 9.78
N LYS A 22 -23.61 -18.29 11.05
CA LYS A 22 -22.29 -18.73 11.48
C LYS A 22 -22.17 -20.24 11.24
N LYS A 23 -21.26 -20.63 10.36
CA LYS A 23 -21.03 -22.05 10.04
C LYS A 23 -20.36 -22.75 11.23
N PRO A 24 -20.66 -24.04 11.47
CA PRO A 24 -20.02 -24.79 12.54
C PRO A 24 -18.53 -24.98 12.22
N ARG A 25 -17.64 -24.47 13.08
CA ARG A 25 -16.20 -24.77 12.98
C ARG A 25 -15.89 -26.19 13.46
N TYR A 26 -16.82 -26.78 14.22
CA TYR A 26 -16.66 -27.97 15.04
C TYR A 26 -15.57 -27.83 16.11
N ILE A 27 -15.31 -26.57 16.49
CA ILE A 27 -14.27 -26.15 17.43
C ILE A 27 -14.85 -25.04 18.31
N LEU A 28 -14.76 -25.21 19.62
CA LEU A 28 -15.06 -24.19 20.63
C LEU A 28 -13.94 -23.14 20.61
N GLU A 29 -14.26 -21.96 20.07
CA GLU A 29 -13.30 -20.88 19.82
C GLU A 29 -12.61 -20.37 21.08
N ASP A 30 -13.32 -20.35 22.22
CA ASP A 30 -12.83 -19.91 23.52
C ASP A 30 -11.83 -20.87 24.17
N LYS A 31 -11.79 -22.13 23.73
CA LYS A 31 -10.89 -23.18 24.25
C LYS A 31 -9.74 -23.52 23.30
N CYS A 32 -9.88 -23.18 22.01
CA CYS A 32 -8.86 -23.48 21.02
C CYS A 32 -7.64 -22.57 21.20
N THR A 33 -6.45 -23.17 21.35
CA THR A 33 -5.18 -22.45 21.44
C THR A 33 -4.42 -22.38 20.12
N GLY A 34 -4.93 -22.99 19.05
CA GLY A 34 -4.25 -23.05 17.76
C GLY A 34 -2.96 -23.90 17.75
N CYS A 35 -2.75 -24.78 18.73
CA CYS A 35 -1.51 -25.58 18.89
C CYS A 35 -1.26 -26.66 17.82
N THR A 36 -2.17 -26.82 16.86
CA THR A 36 -2.12 -27.76 15.73
C THR A 36 -1.92 -29.26 16.05
N THR A 37 -1.87 -29.71 17.31
CA THR A 37 -1.75 -31.15 17.65
C THR A 37 -2.83 -32.00 16.99
N CYS A 38 -4.08 -31.51 16.92
CA CYS A 38 -5.16 -32.21 16.24
C CYS A 38 -4.92 -32.40 14.73
N VAL A 39 -4.17 -31.50 14.08
CA VAL A 39 -3.81 -31.52 12.66
C VAL A 39 -2.85 -32.67 12.38
N GLU A 40 -1.83 -32.85 13.22
CA GLU A 40 -0.82 -33.92 13.10
C GLU A 40 -1.45 -35.31 13.11
N TYR A 41 -2.39 -35.54 14.02
CA TYR A 41 -3.06 -36.83 14.21
C TYR A 41 -4.22 -37.08 13.24
N CYS A 42 -4.63 -36.08 12.45
CA CYS A 42 -5.73 -36.24 11.50
C CYS A 42 -5.33 -37.21 10.36
N PRO A 43 -6.05 -38.32 10.16
CA PRO A 43 -5.74 -39.26 9.08
C PRO A 43 -6.28 -38.80 7.72
N ALA A 44 -7.28 -37.93 7.71
CA ALA A 44 -7.86 -37.41 6.48
C ALA A 44 -6.88 -36.48 5.76
N LYS A 45 -6.79 -36.63 4.43
CA LYS A 45 -6.05 -35.74 3.55
C LYS A 45 -7.02 -35.14 2.55
N TYR A 46 -6.96 -33.84 2.32
CA TYR A 46 -7.79 -33.13 1.35
C TYR A 46 -6.93 -32.14 0.55
N PRO A 47 -7.29 -31.78 -0.70
CA PRO A 47 -6.56 -30.78 -1.48
C PRO A 47 -6.54 -29.43 -0.79
N ASP A 48 -5.35 -28.86 -0.58
CA ASP A 48 -5.20 -27.60 0.14
C ASP A 48 -5.60 -26.41 -0.73
N LYS A 49 -6.86 -25.97 -0.60
CA LYS A 49 -7.40 -24.83 -1.37
C LYS A 49 -6.58 -23.54 -1.18
N TYR A 50 -6.02 -23.31 0.01
CA TYR A 50 -5.20 -22.10 0.25
C TYR A 50 -3.90 -22.15 -0.57
N ASN A 51 -3.32 -23.34 -0.71
CA ASN A 51 -2.14 -23.60 -1.55
C ASN A 51 -2.51 -24.01 -2.99
N GLN A 52 -3.65 -23.56 -3.51
CA GLN A 52 -4.11 -23.81 -4.88
C GLN A 52 -4.16 -25.30 -5.24
N GLU A 53 -4.46 -26.16 -4.27
CA GLU A 53 -4.52 -27.62 -4.42
C GLU A 53 -3.17 -28.29 -4.80
N ILE A 54 -2.07 -27.54 -4.78
CA ILE A 54 -0.71 -28.04 -5.04
C ILE A 54 -0.26 -29.00 -3.92
N SER A 55 -0.59 -28.67 -2.67
CA SER A 55 -0.33 -29.52 -1.52
C SER A 55 -1.62 -30.16 -0.96
N LYS A 56 -1.43 -31.08 -0.03
CA LYS A 56 -2.52 -31.69 0.73
C LYS A 56 -2.56 -31.09 2.13
N ASN A 57 -3.75 -30.86 2.64
CA ASN A 57 -3.99 -30.42 4.01
C ASN A 57 -4.86 -31.47 4.74
N LYS A 58 -5.15 -31.25 6.01
CA LYS A 58 -5.85 -32.18 6.92
C LYS A 58 -7.27 -31.72 7.21
N ALA A 59 -8.21 -32.64 7.40
CA ALA A 59 -9.60 -32.23 7.62
C ALA A 59 -9.76 -31.27 8.82
N VAL A 60 -9.02 -31.47 9.92
CA VAL A 60 -8.86 -30.45 10.95
C VAL A 60 -7.56 -29.69 10.70
N HIS A 61 -7.64 -28.37 10.53
CA HIS A 61 -6.49 -27.51 10.25
C HIS A 61 -6.78 -26.03 10.57
N ILE A 62 -5.74 -25.21 10.54
CA ILE A 62 -5.84 -23.74 10.53
C ILE A 62 -5.70 -23.31 9.07
N TYR A 63 -6.58 -22.42 8.59
CA TYR A 63 -6.67 -22.07 7.16
C TYR A 63 -5.33 -21.67 6.54
N PHE A 64 -4.52 -20.88 7.26
CA PHE A 64 -3.12 -20.61 6.97
C PHE A 64 -2.38 -20.19 8.24
N ALA A 65 -1.04 -20.16 8.19
CA ALA A 65 -0.18 -20.05 9.36
C ALA A 65 -0.36 -18.75 10.18
N GLN A 66 -0.81 -17.66 9.55
CA GLN A 66 -1.07 -16.36 10.19
C GLN A 66 -2.57 -16.00 10.21
N ALA A 67 -3.45 -16.99 10.14
CA ALA A 67 -4.90 -16.75 10.17
C ALA A 67 -5.31 -16.02 11.46
N ILE A 68 -6.21 -15.05 11.33
CA ILE A 68 -6.82 -14.33 12.46
C ILE A 68 -8.33 -14.57 12.42
N PRO A 69 -8.92 -15.15 13.48
CA PRO A 69 -8.27 -15.69 14.68
C PRO A 69 -7.47 -16.96 14.37
N LEU A 70 -6.42 -17.23 15.15
CA LEU A 70 -5.58 -18.44 15.02
C LEU A 70 -6.28 -19.67 15.65
N ILE A 71 -7.42 -20.03 15.06
CA ILE A 71 -8.31 -21.09 15.53
C ILE A 71 -8.48 -22.12 14.42
N ALA A 72 -8.32 -23.40 14.77
CA ALA A 72 -8.57 -24.51 13.86
C ALA A 72 -10.04 -24.58 13.45
N TYR A 73 -10.33 -25.26 12.36
CA TYR A 73 -11.68 -25.67 11.99
C TYR A 73 -11.64 -27.06 11.35
N ILE A 74 -12.80 -27.71 11.27
CA ILE A 74 -12.94 -29.02 10.66
C ILE A 74 -13.71 -28.88 9.34
N ASP A 75 -13.02 -29.18 8.24
CA ASP A 75 -13.56 -29.22 6.89
C ASP A 75 -14.55 -30.39 6.70
N GLU A 76 -15.48 -30.23 5.76
CA GLU A 76 -16.47 -31.24 5.40
C GLU A 76 -15.83 -32.56 4.92
N SER A 77 -14.56 -32.55 4.52
CA SER A 77 -13.77 -33.74 4.21
C SER A 77 -13.46 -34.64 5.42
N CYS A 78 -13.86 -34.24 6.62
CA CYS A 78 -13.72 -35.05 7.84
C CYS A 78 -14.47 -36.38 7.76
N LEU A 79 -13.77 -37.48 8.09
CA LEU A 79 -14.34 -38.84 8.10
C LEU A 79 -15.46 -39.01 9.14
N TYR A 80 -15.48 -38.19 10.19
CA TYR A 80 -16.62 -38.16 11.13
C TYR A 80 -17.84 -37.51 10.49
N LEU A 81 -17.68 -36.33 9.89
CA LEU A 81 -18.79 -35.58 9.32
C LEU A 81 -19.42 -36.32 8.13
N LYS A 82 -18.61 -37.01 7.34
CA LYS A 82 -19.07 -37.81 6.19
C LYS A 82 -19.66 -39.16 6.58
N GLU A 83 -18.98 -39.89 7.46
CA GLU A 83 -19.22 -41.33 7.65
C GLU A 83 -19.35 -41.76 9.12
N ASN A 84 -19.21 -40.83 10.07
CA ASN A 84 -19.24 -41.08 11.52
C ASN A 84 -18.16 -42.08 12.01
N LYS A 85 -16.97 -42.10 11.38
CA LYS A 85 -15.94 -43.15 11.60
C LYS A 85 -14.71 -42.75 12.42
N CYS A 86 -14.41 -41.46 12.63
CA CYS A 86 -13.14 -41.02 13.23
C CYS A 86 -13.35 -39.98 14.32
N ARG A 87 -12.71 -40.12 15.49
CA ARG A 87 -12.82 -39.16 16.62
C ARG A 87 -11.46 -38.82 17.26
N ILE A 88 -10.37 -39.07 16.53
CA ILE A 88 -8.99 -38.96 17.05
C ILE A 88 -8.69 -37.53 17.54
N CYS A 89 -9.12 -36.51 16.81
CA CYS A 89 -8.87 -35.10 17.15
C CYS A 89 -9.44 -34.72 18.53
N GLU A 90 -10.60 -35.26 18.93
CA GLU A 90 -11.17 -35.04 20.26
C GLU A 90 -10.26 -35.61 21.36
N GLY A 91 -9.73 -36.82 21.17
CA GLY A 91 -8.88 -37.50 22.15
C GLY A 91 -7.51 -36.85 22.37
N VAL A 92 -6.93 -36.23 21.33
CA VAL A 92 -5.61 -35.57 21.43
C VAL A 92 -5.69 -34.10 21.86
N CYS A 93 -6.89 -33.49 21.85
CA CYS A 93 -7.07 -32.10 22.21
C CYS A 93 -7.11 -31.92 23.74
N LYS A 94 -5.97 -31.57 24.35
CA LYS A 94 -5.86 -31.35 25.81
C LYS A 94 -6.84 -30.30 26.36
N ASN A 95 -7.21 -29.32 25.55
CA ASN A 95 -8.13 -28.25 25.96
C ASN A 95 -9.60 -28.58 25.76
N ASN A 96 -9.92 -29.79 25.26
CA ASN A 96 -11.29 -30.21 24.97
C ASN A 96 -12.06 -29.19 24.10
N ALA A 97 -11.38 -28.67 23.07
CA ALA A 97 -11.92 -27.65 22.18
C ALA A 97 -12.68 -28.23 20.98
N ILE A 98 -12.55 -29.53 20.67
CA ILE A 98 -13.25 -30.14 19.54
C ILE A 98 -14.72 -30.41 19.92
N ASP A 99 -15.66 -29.97 19.09
CA ASP A 99 -17.08 -30.30 19.20
C ASP A 99 -17.66 -30.66 17.82
N LEU A 100 -17.64 -31.95 17.50
CA LEU A 100 -18.13 -32.48 16.22
C LEU A 100 -19.66 -32.42 16.07
N LYS A 101 -20.40 -32.01 17.11
CA LYS A 101 -21.86 -31.88 17.09
C LYS A 101 -22.32 -30.44 16.89
N GLN A 102 -21.39 -29.48 16.76
CA GLN A 102 -21.73 -28.09 16.52
C GLN A 102 -22.61 -27.95 15.25
N THR A 103 -23.69 -27.20 15.34
CA THR A 103 -24.56 -26.86 14.21
C THR A 103 -24.39 -25.40 13.79
N ALA A 104 -24.84 -25.06 12.59
CA ALA A 104 -24.89 -23.67 12.16
C ALA A 104 -25.75 -22.83 13.13
N GLU A 105 -25.26 -21.64 13.47
CA GLU A 105 -25.93 -20.71 14.37
C GLU A 105 -26.51 -19.56 13.55
N LYS A 106 -27.82 -19.34 13.64
CA LYS A 106 -28.48 -18.18 13.07
C LYS A 106 -28.42 -17.04 14.08
N LYS A 107 -27.81 -15.92 13.69
CA LYS A 107 -27.69 -14.72 14.52
C LYS A 107 -28.28 -13.52 13.81
N GLU A 108 -28.98 -12.69 14.56
CA GLU A 108 -29.50 -11.43 14.05
C GLU A 108 -28.74 -10.27 14.69
N ILE A 109 -28.36 -9.28 13.88
CA ILE A 109 -27.75 -8.04 14.35
C ILE A 109 -28.41 -6.84 13.71
N THR A 110 -28.45 -5.73 14.45
CA THR A 110 -28.89 -4.44 13.93
C THR A 110 -27.66 -3.57 13.66
N VAL A 111 -27.57 -2.98 12.46
CA VAL A 111 -26.46 -2.11 12.05
C VAL A 111 -26.99 -0.84 11.38
N GLY A 112 -26.30 0.27 11.57
CA GLY A 112 -26.71 1.55 10.95
C GLY A 112 -26.29 1.69 9.48
N ALA A 113 -25.23 0.99 9.08
CA ALA A 113 -24.67 1.03 7.74
C ALA A 113 -23.94 -0.28 7.41
N ILE A 114 -23.74 -0.55 6.13
CA ILE A 114 -23.09 -1.77 5.62
C ILE A 114 -21.98 -1.37 4.64
N ILE A 115 -20.81 -2.01 4.74
CA ILE A 115 -19.75 -1.93 3.72
C ILE A 115 -19.59 -3.31 3.08
N LEU A 116 -19.65 -3.36 1.75
CA LEU A 116 -19.36 -4.54 0.96
C LEU A 116 -17.90 -4.51 0.51
N ALA A 117 -17.12 -5.47 1.00
CA ALA A 117 -15.73 -5.68 0.59
C ALA A 117 -15.43 -7.19 0.37
N PRO A 118 -16.20 -7.88 -0.49
CA PRO A 118 -16.01 -9.32 -0.73
C PRO A 118 -14.73 -9.67 -1.49
N GLY A 119 -14.06 -8.68 -2.08
CA GLY A 119 -12.86 -8.89 -2.88
C GLY A 119 -13.18 -9.20 -4.34
N PHE A 120 -12.50 -10.19 -4.90
CA PHE A 120 -12.55 -10.62 -6.30
C PHE A 120 -12.30 -12.12 -6.38
N GLU A 121 -12.55 -12.72 -7.55
CA GLU A 121 -12.15 -14.09 -7.87
C GLU A 121 -11.02 -14.12 -8.90
N PRO A 122 -9.98 -14.95 -8.75
CA PRO A 122 -9.01 -15.14 -9.82
C PRO A 122 -9.68 -15.74 -11.06
N PHE A 123 -9.27 -15.29 -12.25
CA PHE A 123 -9.75 -15.89 -13.49
C PHE A 123 -9.31 -17.36 -13.59
N ASP A 124 -10.24 -18.28 -13.88
CA ASP A 124 -9.94 -19.70 -14.09
C ASP A 124 -9.56 -19.99 -15.56
N PRO A 125 -8.29 -20.33 -15.84
CA PRO A 125 -7.86 -20.63 -17.21
C PRO A 125 -8.40 -21.95 -17.76
N LYS A 126 -8.98 -22.85 -16.93
CA LYS A 126 -9.60 -24.10 -17.41
C LYS A 126 -10.77 -23.86 -18.34
N THR A 127 -11.33 -22.64 -18.33
CA THR A 127 -12.35 -22.18 -19.28
C THR A 127 -11.87 -22.19 -20.74
N LYS A 128 -10.55 -22.23 -20.98
CA LYS A 128 -9.93 -22.18 -22.30
C LYS A 128 -8.88 -23.28 -22.47
N LYS A 129 -9.12 -24.18 -23.43
CA LYS A 129 -8.20 -25.29 -23.73
C LYS A 129 -6.82 -24.82 -24.23
N GLU A 130 -6.76 -23.67 -24.92
CA GLU A 130 -5.51 -23.11 -25.46
C GLU A 130 -4.47 -22.73 -24.40
N TYR A 131 -4.89 -22.61 -23.13
CA TYR A 131 -3.96 -22.35 -22.03
C TYR A 131 -3.33 -23.63 -21.46
N HIS A 132 -3.89 -24.81 -21.76
CA HIS A 132 -3.40 -26.10 -21.25
C HIS A 132 -3.24 -26.18 -19.71
N TYR A 133 -3.92 -25.31 -18.96
CA TYR A 133 -3.88 -25.30 -17.51
C TYR A 133 -4.65 -26.48 -16.92
N GLY A 134 -4.01 -27.25 -16.05
CA GLY A 134 -4.52 -28.52 -15.54
C GLY A 134 -4.37 -29.70 -16.52
N GLU A 135 -3.84 -29.47 -17.72
CA GLU A 135 -3.46 -30.52 -18.68
C GLU A 135 -1.94 -30.73 -18.67
N PHE A 136 -1.18 -29.65 -18.84
CA PHE A 136 0.29 -29.70 -18.80
C PHE A 136 0.79 -29.51 -17.37
N ALA A 137 1.76 -30.33 -16.96
CA ALA A 137 2.23 -30.41 -15.58
C ALA A 137 2.97 -29.14 -15.13
N ASN A 138 3.63 -28.45 -16.06
CA ASN A 138 4.43 -27.25 -15.77
C ASN A 138 3.80 -25.95 -16.30
N VAL A 139 2.49 -25.96 -16.56
CA VAL A 139 1.70 -24.74 -16.75
C VAL A 139 0.99 -24.41 -15.44
N VAL A 140 1.33 -23.28 -14.85
CA VAL A 140 0.80 -22.82 -13.56
C VAL A 140 0.18 -21.43 -13.71
N THR A 141 -0.74 -21.04 -12.84
CA THR A 141 -1.21 -19.66 -12.78
C THR A 141 -0.26 -18.77 -11.99
N SER A 142 -0.41 -17.46 -12.13
CA SER A 142 0.30 -16.51 -11.27
C SER A 142 -0.07 -16.69 -9.79
N MET A 143 -1.28 -17.16 -9.46
CA MET A 143 -1.66 -17.46 -8.07
C MET A 143 -0.99 -18.73 -7.54
N ASP A 144 -0.86 -19.76 -8.38
CA ASP A 144 -0.05 -20.95 -8.07
C ASP A 144 1.39 -20.53 -7.79
N PHE A 145 1.96 -19.70 -8.66
CA PHE A 145 3.32 -19.19 -8.52
C PHE A 145 3.51 -18.33 -7.26
N GLU A 146 2.53 -17.51 -6.87
CA GLU A 146 2.55 -16.82 -5.57
C GLU A 146 2.65 -17.80 -4.40
N ARG A 147 1.94 -18.94 -4.46
CA ARG A 147 2.05 -19.97 -3.43
C ARG A 147 3.40 -20.65 -3.45
N LEU A 148 3.97 -20.94 -4.62
CA LEU A 148 5.33 -21.51 -4.74
C LEU A 148 6.40 -20.58 -4.14
N LEU A 149 6.31 -19.27 -4.42
CA LEU A 149 7.22 -18.26 -3.86
C LEU A 149 7.03 -18.05 -2.35
N CYS A 150 5.87 -18.39 -1.80
CA CYS A 150 5.56 -18.09 -0.42
C CYS A 150 6.31 -19.02 0.54
N SER A 151 6.92 -18.45 1.57
CA SER A 151 7.59 -19.20 2.66
C SER A 151 6.67 -20.14 3.45
N THR A 152 5.36 -19.90 3.42
CA THR A 152 4.32 -20.80 3.99
C THR A 152 3.57 -21.57 2.90
N GLY A 153 4.12 -21.58 1.69
CA GLY A 153 3.63 -22.29 0.53
C GLY A 153 3.88 -23.80 0.58
N PRO A 154 3.44 -24.52 -0.45
CA PRO A 154 3.54 -25.99 -0.51
C PRO A 154 4.98 -26.51 -0.43
N TYR A 155 5.96 -25.73 -0.89
CA TYR A 155 7.39 -26.09 -0.91
C TYR A 155 8.25 -25.11 -0.09
N ALA A 156 7.69 -24.47 0.95
CA ALA A 156 8.41 -23.59 1.86
C ALA A 156 9.19 -22.42 1.20
N GLY A 157 8.70 -21.93 0.06
CA GLY A 157 9.33 -20.86 -0.71
C GLY A 157 10.43 -21.34 -1.68
N GLU A 158 10.52 -22.64 -1.95
CA GLU A 158 11.30 -23.17 -3.08
C GLU A 158 10.42 -23.24 -4.33
N ILE A 159 10.90 -22.64 -5.43
CA ILE A 159 10.19 -22.67 -6.71
C ILE A 159 10.47 -24.03 -7.37
N LEU A 160 9.60 -25.01 -7.15
CA LEU A 160 9.77 -26.37 -7.67
C LEU A 160 8.67 -26.73 -8.67
N ARG A 161 9.07 -27.41 -9.75
CA ARG A 161 8.18 -28.00 -10.73
C ARG A 161 7.44 -29.19 -10.13
N ALA A 162 6.12 -29.24 -10.29
CA ALA A 162 5.32 -30.34 -9.75
C ALA A 162 5.62 -31.70 -10.43
N SER A 163 6.18 -31.68 -11.64
CA SER A 163 6.48 -32.90 -12.40
C SER A 163 7.65 -33.71 -11.86
N ASP A 164 8.71 -33.03 -11.39
CA ASP A 164 10.00 -33.67 -11.05
C ASP A 164 10.67 -33.09 -9.80
N MET A 165 10.03 -32.13 -9.13
CA MET A 165 10.53 -31.45 -7.93
C MET A 165 11.87 -30.72 -8.14
N LYS A 166 12.19 -30.33 -9.37
CA LYS A 166 13.38 -29.53 -9.69
C LYS A 166 13.05 -28.04 -9.82
N HIS A 167 14.07 -27.20 -9.64
CA HIS A 167 13.95 -25.78 -9.92
C HIS A 167 13.83 -25.53 -11.43
N PRO A 168 12.84 -24.72 -11.88
CA PRO A 168 12.78 -24.28 -13.27
C PRO A 168 13.80 -23.16 -13.48
N HIS A 169 14.74 -23.33 -14.42
CA HIS A 169 15.73 -22.31 -14.74
C HIS A 169 15.26 -21.41 -15.88
N LYS A 170 14.40 -21.90 -16.77
CA LYS A 170 13.85 -21.13 -17.88
C LYS A 170 12.33 -20.98 -17.77
N ILE A 171 11.85 -19.79 -17.44
CA ILE A 171 10.45 -19.53 -17.09
C ILE A 171 9.84 -18.48 -18.03
N ALA A 172 8.64 -18.77 -18.52
CA ALA A 172 7.84 -17.82 -19.30
C ALA A 172 6.62 -17.32 -18.53
N TRP A 173 6.32 -16.03 -18.58
CA TRP A 173 5.06 -15.45 -18.14
C TRP A 173 4.24 -15.00 -19.36
N ILE A 174 2.97 -15.39 -19.42
CA ILE A 174 2.03 -14.94 -20.46
C ILE A 174 1.06 -13.96 -19.84
N GLN A 175 1.06 -12.71 -20.32
CA GLN A 175 0.19 -11.63 -19.82
C GLN A 175 -1.23 -11.71 -20.39
N CYS A 176 -2.14 -10.99 -19.72
CA CYS A 176 -3.53 -10.79 -20.15
C CYS A 176 -4.36 -12.09 -20.25
N VAL A 177 -4.03 -13.11 -19.46
CA VAL A 177 -4.83 -14.35 -19.42
C VAL A 177 -6.17 -14.05 -18.75
N GLY A 178 -7.27 -14.22 -19.49
CA GLY A 178 -8.62 -13.87 -19.03
C GLY A 178 -8.86 -12.37 -18.90
N SER A 179 -8.13 -11.52 -19.62
CA SER A 179 -8.31 -10.06 -19.63
C SER A 179 -8.03 -9.46 -20.99
N ARG A 180 -8.67 -8.35 -21.33
CA ARG A 180 -8.52 -7.63 -22.60
C ARG A 180 -8.85 -8.51 -23.82
N ARG A 181 -9.85 -9.38 -23.68
CA ARG A 181 -10.29 -10.34 -24.70
C ARG A 181 -11.81 -10.29 -24.83
N VAL A 182 -12.30 -10.35 -26.06
CA VAL A 182 -13.75 -10.35 -26.36
C VAL A 182 -14.27 -11.74 -26.74
N THR A 183 -13.41 -12.75 -26.62
CA THR A 183 -13.72 -14.16 -26.81
C THR A 183 -14.67 -14.64 -25.71
N PRO A 184 -15.69 -15.47 -26.03
CA PRO A 184 -16.65 -15.94 -25.02
C PRO A 184 -15.96 -16.61 -23.82
N GLY A 185 -16.36 -16.25 -22.60
CA GLY A 185 -15.78 -16.78 -21.37
C GLY A 185 -14.54 -16.04 -20.84
N GLU A 186 -14.11 -14.97 -21.50
CA GLU A 186 -13.04 -14.08 -21.01
C GLU A 186 -13.57 -12.66 -20.75
N ASN A 187 -12.71 -11.81 -20.17
CA ASN A 187 -13.07 -10.46 -19.81
C ASN A 187 -12.57 -9.42 -20.82
N SER A 188 -13.45 -8.50 -21.18
CA SER A 188 -13.18 -7.41 -22.10
C SER A 188 -12.27 -6.33 -21.50
N TYR A 189 -12.26 -6.23 -20.17
CA TYR A 189 -11.53 -5.22 -19.41
C TYR A 189 -10.11 -5.65 -19.04
N CYS A 190 -9.30 -4.69 -18.59
CA CYS A 190 -7.96 -4.93 -18.07
C CYS A 190 -8.00 -5.14 -16.55
N SER A 191 -7.38 -6.20 -16.06
CA SER A 191 -7.32 -6.51 -14.62
C SER A 191 -6.39 -5.62 -13.79
N ALA A 192 -5.74 -4.64 -14.42
CA ALA A 192 -4.95 -3.56 -13.83
C ALA A 192 -3.68 -3.95 -13.03
N VAL A 193 -3.65 -5.09 -12.35
CA VAL A 193 -2.56 -5.50 -11.45
C VAL A 193 -1.58 -6.50 -12.07
N CYS A 194 -1.95 -7.14 -13.18
CA CYS A 194 -1.23 -8.29 -13.73
C CYS A 194 0.19 -8.02 -14.21
N CYS A 195 0.43 -6.92 -14.92
CA CYS A 195 1.79 -6.55 -15.30
C CYS A 195 2.71 -6.38 -14.08
N THR A 196 2.20 -5.78 -13.00
CA THR A 196 3.00 -5.42 -11.83
C THR A 196 3.27 -6.60 -10.89
N TYR A 197 2.31 -7.51 -10.69
CA TYR A 197 2.63 -8.72 -9.93
C TYR A 197 3.59 -9.62 -10.71
N THR A 198 3.55 -9.66 -12.05
CA THR A 198 4.52 -10.43 -12.84
C THR A 198 5.91 -9.87 -12.69
N GLN A 199 6.08 -8.54 -12.76
CA GLN A 199 7.37 -7.89 -12.49
C GLN A 199 7.89 -8.26 -11.09
N LYS A 200 7.00 -8.28 -10.07
CA LYS A 200 7.35 -8.74 -8.72
C LYS A 200 7.78 -10.21 -8.71
N GLN A 201 7.04 -11.10 -9.38
CA GLN A 201 7.36 -12.52 -9.47
C GLN A 201 8.71 -12.73 -10.13
N VAL A 202 9.00 -12.04 -11.25
CA VAL A 202 10.30 -12.09 -11.94
C VAL A 202 11.44 -11.64 -11.02
N ILE A 203 11.29 -10.49 -10.34
CA ILE A 203 12.32 -10.00 -9.41
C ILE A 203 12.57 -11.03 -8.29
N LEU A 204 11.51 -11.54 -7.67
CA LEU A 204 11.64 -12.54 -6.61
C LEU A 204 12.25 -13.85 -7.12
N THR A 205 11.91 -14.28 -8.34
CA THR A 205 12.55 -15.43 -8.97
C THR A 205 14.05 -15.19 -9.16
N LYS A 206 14.46 -14.00 -9.61
CA LYS A 206 15.89 -13.66 -9.76
C LYS A 206 16.62 -13.55 -8.41
N ASP A 207 15.93 -13.13 -7.36
CA ASP A 207 16.47 -13.14 -6.00
C ASP A 207 16.70 -14.58 -5.49
N HIS A 208 15.80 -15.51 -5.86
CA HIS A 208 15.91 -16.95 -5.57
C HIS A 208 16.95 -17.68 -6.43
N ASP A 209 16.99 -17.43 -7.74
CA ASP A 209 17.91 -18.01 -8.71
C ASP A 209 18.43 -16.92 -9.67
N MET A 210 19.69 -16.52 -9.46
CA MET A 210 20.36 -15.50 -10.27
C MET A 210 20.59 -15.90 -11.71
N GLU A 211 20.64 -17.18 -12.03
CA GLU A 211 20.90 -17.68 -13.38
C GLU A 211 19.60 -17.93 -14.14
N ALA A 212 18.44 -17.84 -13.47
CA ALA A 212 17.15 -18.08 -14.11
C ALA A 212 16.90 -17.13 -15.31
N GLU A 213 16.56 -17.71 -16.45
CA GLU A 213 16.11 -17.01 -17.65
C GLU A 213 14.61 -16.74 -17.56
N CYS A 214 14.21 -15.48 -17.45
CA CYS A 214 12.81 -15.08 -17.30
C CYS A 214 12.32 -14.36 -18.56
N THR A 215 11.26 -14.86 -19.19
CA THR A 215 10.68 -14.23 -20.39
C THR A 215 9.24 -13.81 -20.13
N VAL A 216 8.92 -12.53 -20.29
CA VAL A 216 7.57 -11.99 -20.12
C VAL A 216 6.98 -11.65 -21.48
N PHE A 217 5.94 -12.37 -21.89
CA PHE A 217 5.17 -12.11 -23.10
C PHE A 217 4.02 -11.15 -22.81
N HIS A 218 3.99 -10.00 -23.49
CA HIS A 218 2.99 -8.95 -23.22
C HIS A 218 2.43 -8.28 -24.48
N ASN A 219 1.32 -7.58 -24.33
CA ASN A 219 0.75 -6.71 -25.37
C ASN A 219 1.15 -5.24 -25.15
N ASP A 220 0.95 -4.78 -23.92
CA ASP A 220 1.36 -3.47 -23.39
C ASP A 220 1.77 -3.67 -21.94
N ILE A 221 2.77 -2.94 -21.46
CA ILE A 221 3.10 -2.92 -20.03
C ILE A 221 2.36 -1.78 -19.33
N ARG A 222 1.46 -2.15 -18.41
CA ARG A 222 0.57 -1.22 -17.69
C ARG A 222 1.03 -0.94 -16.26
N SER A 223 2.28 -0.54 -16.11
CA SER A 223 2.86 -0.10 -14.82
C SER A 223 2.51 1.38 -14.52
N TYR A 224 1.26 1.66 -14.16
CA TYR A 224 0.73 3.03 -14.04
C TYR A 224 0.78 3.65 -12.64
N GLY A 225 1.05 2.85 -11.60
CA GLY A 225 1.13 3.30 -10.22
C GLY A 225 2.39 4.11 -9.94
N LYS A 226 2.42 4.78 -8.78
CA LYS A 226 3.61 5.47 -8.30
C LYS A 226 4.77 4.49 -8.17
N ASP A 227 5.95 4.90 -8.65
CA ASP A 227 7.17 4.09 -8.70
C ASP A 227 7.12 2.83 -9.59
N PHE A 228 5.99 2.53 -10.24
CA PHE A 228 5.86 1.29 -11.03
C PHE A 228 6.64 1.33 -12.35
N GLU A 229 6.91 2.51 -12.91
CA GLU A 229 7.80 2.61 -14.10
C GLU A 229 9.21 2.15 -13.76
N ARG A 230 9.80 2.69 -12.69
CA ARG A 230 11.11 2.23 -12.16
C ARG A 230 11.10 0.76 -11.78
N PHE A 231 9.98 0.27 -11.23
CA PHE A 231 9.84 -1.14 -10.89
C PHE A 231 9.87 -2.04 -12.14
N CYS A 232 9.25 -1.59 -13.24
CA CYS A 232 9.33 -2.26 -14.53
C CYS A 232 10.76 -2.26 -15.07
N GLU A 233 11.42 -1.10 -15.09
CA GLU A 233 12.81 -1.00 -15.54
C GLU A 233 13.76 -1.86 -14.70
N ARG A 234 13.54 -1.93 -13.39
CA ARG A 234 14.32 -2.81 -12.51
C ARG A 234 14.18 -4.26 -12.95
N ALA A 235 12.96 -4.72 -13.23
CA ALA A 235 12.74 -6.09 -13.70
C ALA A 235 13.40 -6.34 -15.07
N GLU A 236 13.25 -5.40 -16.00
CA GLU A 236 13.83 -5.48 -17.36
C GLU A 236 15.36 -5.48 -17.37
N LYS A 237 16.00 -4.75 -16.46
CA LYS A 237 17.47 -4.62 -16.38
C LYS A 237 18.16 -5.79 -15.67
N LEU A 238 17.41 -6.74 -15.08
CA LEU A 238 18.01 -7.91 -14.45
C LEU A 238 18.62 -8.86 -15.51
N PRO A 239 19.79 -9.46 -15.24
CA PRO A 239 20.41 -10.40 -16.17
C PRO A 239 19.48 -11.57 -16.53
N GLY A 240 19.44 -11.97 -17.80
CA GLY A 240 18.62 -13.09 -18.26
C GLY A 240 17.11 -12.81 -18.33
N VAL A 241 16.67 -11.56 -18.14
CA VAL A 241 15.26 -11.18 -18.26
C VAL A 241 14.96 -10.59 -19.65
N ARG A 242 13.86 -11.02 -20.26
CA ARG A 242 13.39 -10.52 -21.58
C ARG A 242 11.91 -10.15 -21.52
N PHE A 243 11.58 -8.97 -22.00
CA PHE A 243 10.19 -8.53 -22.22
C PHE A 243 9.92 -8.56 -23.71
N ILE A 244 9.01 -9.44 -24.13
CA ILE A 244 8.70 -9.67 -25.54
C ILE A 244 7.26 -9.25 -25.80
N ARG A 245 7.10 -8.22 -26.63
CA ARG A 245 5.77 -7.79 -27.07
C ARG A 245 5.21 -8.76 -28.11
N SER A 246 4.36 -9.69 -27.69
CA SER A 246 3.78 -10.70 -28.56
C SER A 246 2.56 -11.38 -27.94
N TYR A 247 1.61 -11.78 -28.79
CA TYR A 247 0.60 -12.75 -28.40
C TYR A 247 1.22 -14.15 -28.45
N ALA A 248 1.60 -14.66 -27.29
CA ALA A 248 2.16 -16.01 -27.15
C ALA A 248 1.06 -17.08 -27.10
N SER A 249 1.36 -18.27 -27.62
CA SER A 249 0.49 -19.45 -27.58
C SER A 249 1.26 -20.65 -27.06
N ILE A 250 0.66 -21.43 -26.16
CA ILE A 250 1.22 -22.68 -25.67
C ILE A 250 0.90 -23.77 -26.71
N LEU A 251 1.89 -24.56 -27.14
CA LEU A 251 1.71 -25.54 -28.21
C LEU A 251 1.68 -26.98 -27.73
N ARG A 252 2.70 -27.39 -26.99
CA ARG A 252 2.95 -28.79 -26.63
C ARG A 252 3.79 -28.89 -25.37
N GLU A 253 3.59 -29.99 -24.65
CA GLU A 253 4.46 -30.43 -23.58
C GLU A 253 5.35 -31.57 -24.09
N ASN A 254 6.65 -31.51 -23.77
CA ASN A 254 7.58 -32.58 -24.04
C ASN A 254 7.20 -33.80 -23.16
N PRO A 255 6.97 -34.99 -23.74
CA PRO A 255 6.48 -36.14 -22.99
C PRO A 255 7.45 -36.61 -21.90
N ASP A 256 8.76 -36.45 -22.11
CA ASP A 256 9.82 -36.93 -21.22
C ASP A 256 10.20 -35.88 -20.17
N THR A 257 10.54 -34.67 -20.63
CA THR A 257 11.03 -33.61 -19.73
C THR A 257 9.90 -32.82 -19.10
N LYS A 258 8.67 -32.88 -19.63
CA LYS A 258 7.53 -32.05 -19.25
C LYS A 258 7.74 -30.55 -19.46
N ASN A 259 8.75 -30.16 -20.24
CA ASN A 259 8.96 -28.78 -20.65
C ASN A 259 7.88 -28.35 -21.65
N VAL A 260 7.58 -27.05 -21.69
CA VAL A 260 6.47 -26.48 -22.45
C VAL A 260 7.00 -25.63 -23.59
N THR A 261 6.59 -25.92 -24.82
CA THR A 261 6.92 -25.10 -25.99
C THR A 261 5.91 -23.97 -26.17
N VAL A 262 6.40 -22.74 -26.23
CA VAL A 262 5.61 -21.51 -26.49
C VAL A 262 5.95 -20.97 -27.88
N ARG A 263 4.93 -20.65 -28.67
CA ARG A 263 5.04 -19.98 -29.97
C ARG A 263 4.70 -18.50 -29.83
N TYR A 264 5.51 -17.64 -30.42
CA TYR A 264 5.29 -16.20 -30.43
C TYR A 264 5.92 -15.57 -31.67
N SER A 265 5.51 -14.35 -32.04
CA SER A 265 6.13 -13.59 -33.12
C SER A 265 7.04 -12.50 -32.58
N THR A 266 8.21 -12.30 -33.18
CA THR A 266 9.03 -11.12 -33.00
C THR A 266 8.94 -10.22 -34.23
N PHE A 267 9.31 -8.96 -34.05
CA PHE A 267 9.25 -7.98 -35.11
C PHE A 267 10.26 -8.29 -36.25
N ASN A 268 11.51 -8.60 -35.89
CA ASN A 268 12.60 -8.77 -36.86
C ASN A 268 12.78 -10.21 -37.37
N GLU A 269 12.38 -11.22 -36.59
CA GLU A 269 12.73 -12.61 -36.86
C GLU A 269 11.50 -13.50 -37.14
N GLY A 270 10.31 -12.90 -37.23
CA GLY A 270 9.08 -13.62 -37.54
C GLY A 270 8.62 -14.53 -36.38
N VAL A 271 8.02 -15.67 -36.73
CA VAL A 271 7.47 -16.62 -35.75
C VAL A 271 8.58 -17.51 -35.19
N LYS A 272 8.66 -17.58 -33.85
CA LYS A 272 9.57 -18.43 -33.08
C LYS A 272 8.80 -19.44 -32.25
N GLU A 273 9.46 -20.56 -31.98
CA GLU A 273 9.07 -21.52 -30.95
C GLU A 273 10.24 -21.66 -29.97
N GLU A 274 9.95 -21.59 -28.68
CA GLU A 274 10.94 -21.70 -27.62
C GLU A 274 10.41 -22.62 -26.52
N GLU A 275 11.28 -23.48 -25.99
CA GLU A 275 10.96 -24.39 -24.90
C GLU A 275 11.31 -23.75 -23.55
N PHE A 276 10.42 -23.92 -22.56
CA PHE A 276 10.53 -23.42 -21.20
C PHE A 276 10.32 -24.55 -20.19
N ASP A 277 11.00 -24.49 -19.04
CA ASP A 277 10.82 -25.45 -17.95
C ASP A 277 9.46 -25.27 -17.27
N MET A 278 8.96 -24.04 -17.23
CA MET A 278 7.68 -23.66 -16.64
C MET A 278 7.05 -22.47 -17.37
N VAL A 279 5.73 -22.49 -17.51
CA VAL A 279 4.95 -21.36 -18.03
C VAL A 279 3.96 -20.89 -16.96
N VAL A 280 4.02 -19.60 -16.64
CA VAL A 280 3.15 -18.92 -15.68
C VAL A 280 2.10 -18.09 -16.41
N LEU A 281 0.84 -18.47 -16.27
CA LEU A 281 -0.31 -17.73 -16.79
C LEU A 281 -0.62 -16.56 -15.87
N SER A 282 -0.41 -15.33 -16.33
CA SER A 282 -0.72 -14.13 -15.54
C SER A 282 -2.22 -13.83 -15.62
N ILE A 283 -2.98 -14.44 -14.69
CA ILE A 283 -4.45 -14.46 -14.68
C ILE A 283 -5.09 -13.16 -14.17
N GLY A 284 -6.21 -12.78 -14.79
CA GLY A 284 -6.99 -11.61 -14.42
C GLY A 284 -7.81 -11.73 -13.12
N LEU A 285 -8.51 -10.64 -12.78
CA LEU A 285 -9.46 -10.55 -11.68
C LEU A 285 -10.89 -10.59 -12.24
N ASN A 286 -11.71 -11.48 -11.70
CA ASN A 286 -13.15 -11.60 -11.93
C ASN A 286 -13.93 -10.99 -10.75
N PRO A 287 -15.20 -10.62 -10.96
CA PRO A 287 -16.10 -10.31 -9.84
C PRO A 287 -16.27 -11.53 -8.91
N PRO A 288 -16.68 -11.31 -7.64
CA PRO A 288 -17.02 -12.39 -6.71
C PRO A 288 -17.99 -13.42 -7.32
N VAL A 289 -17.82 -14.72 -7.03
CA VAL A 289 -18.71 -15.78 -7.57
C VAL A 289 -20.18 -15.51 -7.20
N ASP A 290 -20.41 -15.00 -5.99
CA ASP A 290 -21.72 -14.71 -5.43
C ASP A 290 -22.20 -13.28 -5.68
N ALA A 291 -21.56 -12.51 -6.58
CA ALA A 291 -21.88 -11.09 -6.80
C ALA A 291 -23.37 -10.83 -7.09
N LYS A 292 -24.04 -11.72 -7.84
CA LYS A 292 -25.48 -11.59 -8.15
C LYS A 292 -26.36 -11.82 -6.93
N ASP A 293 -26.10 -12.88 -6.17
CA ASP A 293 -26.81 -13.18 -4.92
C ASP A 293 -26.59 -12.06 -3.89
N MET A 294 -25.37 -11.52 -3.83
CA MET A 294 -25.05 -10.33 -3.03
C MET A 294 -25.86 -9.11 -3.50
N ALA A 295 -25.92 -8.86 -4.81
CA ALA A 295 -26.69 -7.75 -5.34
C ALA A 295 -28.18 -7.83 -4.97
N GLU A 296 -28.76 -9.02 -5.04
CA GLU A 296 -30.14 -9.29 -4.62
C GLU A 296 -30.32 -9.10 -3.12
N LYS A 297 -29.50 -9.74 -2.28
CA LYS A 297 -29.58 -9.66 -0.81
C LYS A 297 -29.43 -8.25 -0.28
N PHE A 298 -28.48 -7.49 -0.83
CA PHE A 298 -28.19 -6.13 -0.39
C PHE A 298 -28.96 -5.07 -1.18
N GLY A 299 -29.70 -5.43 -2.24
CA GLY A 299 -30.48 -4.50 -3.04
C GLY A 299 -29.61 -3.48 -3.80
N ILE A 300 -28.43 -3.90 -4.26
CA ILE A 300 -27.49 -3.06 -5.01
C ILE A 300 -27.49 -3.41 -6.51
N GLN A 301 -27.00 -2.51 -7.34
CA GLN A 301 -26.84 -2.70 -8.78
C GLN A 301 -25.42 -3.14 -9.10
N LEU A 302 -25.30 -4.06 -10.06
CA LEU A 302 -24.04 -4.41 -10.69
C LEU A 302 -23.88 -3.68 -12.02
N ASP A 303 -22.64 -3.47 -12.45
CA ASP A 303 -22.31 -2.99 -13.79
C ASP A 303 -22.39 -4.11 -14.85
N ALA A 304 -22.05 -3.78 -16.09
CA ALA A 304 -22.07 -4.75 -17.20
C ALA A 304 -21.06 -5.89 -17.02
N ASN A 305 -20.04 -5.72 -16.17
CA ASN A 305 -19.00 -6.69 -15.86
C ASN A 305 -19.27 -7.43 -14.53
N HIS A 306 -20.46 -7.24 -13.94
CA HIS A 306 -20.89 -7.82 -12.67
C HIS A 306 -20.12 -7.38 -11.42
N PHE A 307 -19.38 -6.26 -11.49
CA PHE A 307 -18.87 -5.57 -10.30
C PHE A 307 -19.93 -4.62 -9.73
N CYS A 308 -19.71 -4.09 -8.53
CA CYS A 308 -20.63 -3.10 -7.97
C CYS A 308 -20.68 -1.86 -8.87
N LYS A 309 -21.88 -1.43 -9.25
CA LYS A 309 -22.06 -0.20 -10.02
C LYS A 309 -21.76 1.00 -9.14
N LEU A 310 -20.74 1.77 -9.52
CA LEU A 310 -20.26 2.90 -8.74
C LEU A 310 -21.05 4.18 -9.01
N ASN A 311 -21.15 5.04 -8.00
CA ASN A 311 -21.56 6.44 -8.19
C ASN A 311 -20.34 7.26 -8.70
N PRO A 312 -20.43 7.91 -9.89
CA PRO A 312 -19.34 8.69 -10.47
C PRO A 312 -18.76 9.81 -9.59
N VAL A 313 -19.57 10.39 -8.69
CA VAL A 313 -19.15 11.48 -7.81
C VAL A 313 -18.74 11.03 -6.41
N ASN A 314 -19.08 9.78 -6.05
CA ASN A 314 -18.67 9.15 -4.79
C ASN A 314 -18.54 7.63 -4.98
N PRO A 315 -17.38 7.13 -5.44
CA PRO A 315 -17.23 5.73 -5.85
C PRO A 315 -17.38 4.68 -4.72
N MET A 316 -17.57 5.09 -3.48
CA MET A 316 -17.83 4.21 -2.34
C MET A 316 -19.33 4.01 -2.10
N GLU A 317 -20.19 4.87 -2.65
CA GLU A 317 -21.63 4.74 -2.52
C GLU A 317 -22.18 3.75 -3.54
N THR A 318 -23.11 2.92 -3.06
CA THR A 318 -23.97 2.11 -3.93
C THR A 318 -25.25 2.89 -4.26
N ASN A 319 -26.10 2.32 -5.11
CA ASN A 319 -27.44 2.86 -5.37
C ASN A 319 -28.40 2.75 -4.18
N ARG A 320 -28.06 2.00 -3.12
CA ARG A 320 -28.89 1.86 -1.91
C ARG A 320 -28.26 2.69 -0.77
N PRO A 321 -28.94 3.76 -0.30
CA PRO A 321 -28.43 4.57 0.80
C PRO A 321 -28.09 3.74 2.03
N GLY A 322 -26.98 4.06 2.70
CA GLY A 322 -26.48 3.32 3.87
C GLY A 322 -25.68 2.05 3.54
N ILE A 323 -25.60 1.65 2.27
CA ILE A 323 -24.73 0.57 1.81
C ILE A 323 -23.60 1.14 0.94
N TYR A 324 -22.38 0.80 1.31
CA TYR A 324 -21.14 1.26 0.69
C TYR A 324 -20.36 0.08 0.12
N VAL A 325 -19.39 0.37 -0.74
CA VAL A 325 -18.50 -0.62 -1.35
C VAL A 325 -17.03 -0.19 -1.24
N SER A 326 -16.13 -1.15 -1.09
CA SER A 326 -14.68 -0.93 -1.06
C SER A 326 -13.92 -2.12 -1.63
N GLY A 327 -12.67 -1.88 -2.04
CA GLY A 327 -11.78 -2.93 -2.53
C GLY A 327 -12.14 -3.37 -3.95
N ALA A 328 -11.67 -4.56 -4.32
CA ALA A 328 -11.78 -5.07 -5.69
C ALA A 328 -13.22 -5.32 -6.18
N PHE A 329 -14.23 -5.21 -5.31
CA PHE A 329 -15.63 -5.23 -5.75
C PHE A 329 -16.07 -3.94 -6.46
N GLN A 330 -15.30 -2.85 -6.31
CA GLN A 330 -15.44 -1.65 -7.14
C GLN A 330 -14.95 -1.86 -8.58
N GLY A 331 -14.18 -2.92 -8.83
CA GLY A 331 -13.50 -3.20 -10.08
C GLY A 331 -12.03 -3.59 -9.85
N PRO A 332 -11.29 -3.94 -10.91
CA PRO A 332 -9.90 -4.36 -10.78
C PRO A 332 -9.00 -3.21 -10.28
N ILE A 333 -8.57 -3.31 -9.03
CA ILE A 333 -7.70 -2.31 -8.37
C ILE A 333 -6.62 -2.99 -7.53
N ASP A 334 -5.61 -2.23 -7.14
CA ASP A 334 -4.51 -2.72 -6.29
C ASP A 334 -4.80 -2.56 -4.78
N ILE A 335 -3.82 -2.97 -3.97
CA ILE A 335 -3.91 -2.92 -2.50
C ILE A 335 -4.01 -1.47 -1.98
N PRO A 336 -3.12 -0.52 -2.36
CA PRO A 336 -3.24 0.87 -1.94
C PRO A 336 -4.65 1.46 -2.16
N GLU A 337 -5.23 1.25 -3.34
CA GLU A 337 -6.57 1.74 -3.67
C GLU A 337 -7.68 1.06 -2.85
N SER A 338 -7.52 -0.23 -2.57
CA SER A 338 -8.41 -0.96 -1.67
C SER A 338 -8.36 -0.40 -0.24
N VAL A 339 -7.17 -0.05 0.26
CA VAL A 339 -6.97 0.44 1.64
C VAL A 339 -7.55 1.85 1.83
N PHE A 340 -7.29 2.78 0.90
CA PHE A 340 -7.85 4.13 1.05
C PHE A 340 -9.35 4.18 0.73
N SER A 341 -9.88 3.32 -0.15
CA SER A 341 -11.34 3.23 -0.36
C SER A 341 -12.05 2.68 0.87
N ALA A 342 -11.43 1.75 1.61
CA ALA A 342 -11.97 1.25 2.88
C ALA A 342 -12.00 2.35 3.95
N SER A 343 -10.92 3.11 4.06
CA SER A 343 -10.87 4.29 4.93
C SER A 343 -11.90 5.35 4.53
N GLY A 344 -12.13 5.52 3.22
CA GLY A 344 -13.13 6.44 2.67
C GLY A 344 -14.55 6.01 2.96
N ALA A 345 -14.90 4.74 2.75
CA ALA A 345 -16.20 4.18 3.13
C ALA A 345 -16.44 4.31 4.64
N GLY A 346 -15.41 4.05 5.45
CA GLY A 346 -15.43 4.29 6.90
C GLY A 346 -15.72 5.75 7.25
N SER A 347 -15.12 6.72 6.55
CA SER A 347 -15.41 8.15 6.74
C SER A 347 -16.87 8.49 6.41
N GLN A 348 -17.40 7.96 5.30
CA GLN A 348 -18.79 8.22 4.89
C GLN A 348 -19.80 7.63 5.87
N ILE A 349 -19.51 6.45 6.43
CA ILE A 349 -20.31 5.87 7.51
C ILE A 349 -20.18 6.68 8.79
N GLY A 350 -18.98 7.17 9.11
CA GLY A 350 -18.74 8.05 10.25
C GLY A 350 -19.53 9.35 10.17
N GLN A 351 -19.79 9.85 8.95
CA GLN A 351 -20.69 10.97 8.69
C GLN A 351 -22.16 10.59 8.86
N LEU A 352 -22.58 9.44 8.33
CA LEU A 352 -23.95 8.96 8.47
C LEU A 352 -24.34 8.66 9.93
N LEU A 353 -23.39 8.15 10.72
CA LEU A 353 -23.60 7.65 12.08
C LEU A 353 -22.94 8.53 13.14
N ASP A 354 -22.67 9.80 12.83
CA ASP A 354 -22.02 10.75 13.74
C ASP A 354 -22.73 10.85 15.10
N TYR A 355 -24.06 10.86 15.11
CA TYR A 355 -24.93 10.93 16.28
C TYR A 355 -24.84 9.71 17.21
N ARG A 356 -24.21 8.61 16.78
CA ARG A 356 -23.96 7.41 17.59
C ARG A 356 -22.49 7.24 17.98
N ARG A 357 -21.59 8.15 17.59
CA ARG A 357 -20.16 8.03 17.84
C ARG A 357 -19.88 7.91 19.35
N GLY A 358 -19.04 6.95 19.71
CA GLY A 358 -18.63 6.72 21.11
C GLY A 358 -19.60 5.85 21.93
N ASN A 359 -20.87 5.70 21.55
CA ASN A 359 -21.87 4.97 22.36
C ASN A 359 -21.55 3.49 22.59
N LEU A 360 -20.72 2.87 21.76
CA LEU A 360 -20.25 1.49 21.89
C LEU A 360 -18.74 1.38 22.16
N ALA A 361 -18.05 2.51 22.36
CA ALA A 361 -16.63 2.51 22.70
C ALA A 361 -16.43 1.90 24.09
N LYS A 362 -15.42 1.03 24.21
CA LYS A 362 -14.98 0.49 25.49
C LYS A 362 -13.53 0.88 25.68
N GLU A 363 -13.23 1.50 26.80
CA GLU A 363 -11.85 1.79 27.17
C GLU A 363 -11.10 0.48 27.43
N ARG A 364 -9.87 0.39 26.94
CA ARG A 364 -9.00 -0.76 27.23
C ARG A 364 -8.38 -0.57 28.60
N VAL A 365 -8.67 -1.48 29.51
CA VAL A 365 -8.14 -1.46 30.88
C VAL A 365 -6.90 -2.35 30.94
N TYR A 366 -5.74 -1.76 31.24
CA TYR A 366 -4.49 -2.50 31.45
C TYR A 366 -4.37 -2.97 32.90
N ALA A 367 -3.51 -3.98 33.13
CA ALA A 367 -3.13 -4.36 34.49
C ALA A 367 -2.39 -3.19 35.18
N LEU A 368 -2.44 -3.14 36.52
CA LEU A 368 -1.69 -2.14 37.27
C LEU A 368 -0.20 -2.30 36.98
N GLU A 369 0.45 -1.21 36.58
CA GLU A 369 1.90 -1.18 36.33
C GLU A 369 2.65 -1.39 37.64
N ARG A 370 3.51 -2.42 37.67
CA ARG A 370 4.43 -2.71 38.76
C ARG A 370 5.71 -1.90 38.56
N ASP A 371 6.13 -1.15 39.58
CA ASP A 371 7.44 -0.52 39.58
C ASP A 371 8.53 -1.58 39.75
N VAL A 372 9.32 -1.76 38.70
CA VAL A 372 10.43 -2.71 38.61
C VAL A 372 11.76 -1.99 38.37
N SER A 373 11.81 -0.67 38.61
CA SER A 373 12.99 0.16 38.31
C SER A 373 14.19 -0.17 39.20
N GLN A 374 13.95 -0.66 40.41
CA GLN A 374 14.99 -1.04 41.39
C GLN A 374 15.24 -2.55 41.46
N GLU A 375 14.59 -3.34 40.60
CA GLU A 375 14.76 -4.79 40.56
C GLU A 375 15.93 -5.18 39.65
N GLU A 376 16.68 -6.22 40.02
CA GLU A 376 17.65 -6.86 39.13
C GLU A 376 17.00 -7.25 37.80
N PRO A 377 17.63 -7.00 36.64
CA PRO A 377 17.06 -7.34 35.35
C PRO A 377 16.77 -8.85 35.23
N ARG A 378 15.54 -9.16 34.82
CA ARG A 378 15.01 -10.50 34.55
C ARG A 378 14.37 -10.47 33.17
N ILE A 379 15.16 -10.83 32.17
CA ILE A 379 14.84 -10.66 30.75
C ILE A 379 14.22 -11.95 30.20
N GLY A 380 13.09 -11.81 29.49
CA GLY A 380 12.59 -12.86 28.60
C GLY A 380 12.90 -12.55 27.15
N VAL A 381 13.49 -13.50 26.42
CA VAL A 381 13.82 -13.37 25.00
C VAL A 381 12.90 -14.26 24.17
N PHE A 382 12.20 -13.68 23.20
CA PHE A 382 11.29 -14.40 22.31
C PHE A 382 11.81 -14.30 20.88
N VAL A 383 12.25 -15.42 20.31
CA VAL A 383 12.87 -15.46 18.98
C VAL A 383 11.88 -15.96 17.94
N CYS A 384 11.56 -15.11 16.97
CA CYS A 384 10.52 -15.36 15.98
C CYS A 384 11.09 -16.07 14.74
N HIS A 385 10.41 -17.12 14.29
CA HIS A 385 10.67 -17.74 12.97
C HIS A 385 10.13 -16.89 11.81
N CYS A 386 9.03 -16.17 12.04
CA CYS A 386 8.29 -15.45 11.00
C CYS A 386 8.00 -16.36 9.78
N GLY A 387 7.68 -17.63 10.03
CA GLY A 387 7.61 -18.68 9.02
C GLY A 387 9.00 -19.00 8.48
N ALA A 388 9.17 -19.04 7.16
CA ALA A 388 10.51 -19.19 6.56
C ALA A 388 11.21 -17.85 6.28
N ASN A 389 10.65 -16.71 6.72
CA ASN A 389 11.31 -15.40 6.52
C ASN A 389 12.57 -15.24 7.38
N ILE A 390 12.54 -15.74 8.63
CA ILE A 390 13.71 -15.79 9.52
C ILE A 390 14.21 -17.23 9.59
N GLY A 391 13.32 -18.18 9.93
CA GLY A 391 13.70 -19.58 10.19
C GLY A 391 14.31 -20.37 9.03
N ARG A 392 14.25 -19.89 7.78
CA ARG A 392 14.95 -20.51 6.63
C ARG A 392 16.45 -20.19 6.59
N ILE A 393 16.81 -19.02 7.15
CA ILE A 393 18.13 -18.42 7.03
C ILE A 393 18.83 -18.45 8.40
N VAL A 394 18.16 -18.00 9.45
CA VAL A 394 18.67 -17.99 10.82
C VAL A 394 18.26 -19.29 11.51
N ASN A 395 19.21 -19.97 12.14
CA ASN A 395 18.93 -21.13 12.99
C ASN A 395 18.32 -20.67 14.33
N VAL A 396 17.00 -20.48 14.34
CA VAL A 396 16.25 -19.98 15.50
C VAL A 396 16.41 -20.85 16.76
N PRO A 397 16.32 -22.20 16.69
CA PRO A 397 16.58 -23.05 17.86
C PRO A 397 17.95 -22.80 18.49
N GLU A 398 19.00 -22.73 17.67
CA GLU A 398 20.36 -22.45 18.14
C GLU A 398 20.49 -21.05 18.73
N THR A 399 19.85 -20.05 18.10
CA THR A 399 19.80 -18.69 18.64
C THR A 399 19.11 -18.66 20.01
N VAL A 400 18.04 -19.42 20.22
CA VAL A 400 17.37 -19.52 21.53
C VAL A 400 18.27 -20.15 22.60
N GLU A 401 18.97 -21.23 22.27
CA GLU A 401 19.93 -21.84 23.22
C GLU A 401 21.05 -20.86 23.58
N TYR A 402 21.56 -20.10 22.60
CA TYR A 402 22.50 -19.03 22.85
C TYR A 402 21.93 -17.95 23.77
N CYS A 403 20.69 -17.50 23.57
CA CYS A 403 20.07 -16.48 24.42
C CYS A 403 20.04 -16.88 25.90
N LYS A 404 19.91 -18.18 26.22
CA LYS A 404 19.91 -18.68 27.60
C LYS A 404 21.25 -18.53 28.31
N THR A 405 22.34 -18.33 27.59
CA THR A 405 23.68 -18.12 28.17
C THR A 405 23.96 -16.64 28.48
N LEU A 406 23.13 -15.73 27.97
CA LEU A 406 23.33 -14.30 28.15
C LEU A 406 23.01 -13.85 29.59
N PRO A 407 23.73 -12.85 30.13
CA PRO A 407 23.44 -12.28 31.44
C PRO A 407 21.98 -11.82 31.57
N ASN A 408 21.41 -12.02 32.76
CA ASN A 408 20.05 -11.57 33.12
C ASN A 408 18.90 -12.21 32.32
N VAL A 409 19.17 -13.06 31.33
CA VAL A 409 18.13 -13.82 30.61
C VAL A 409 17.66 -14.99 31.47
N VAL A 410 16.43 -14.91 31.96
CA VAL A 410 15.82 -15.95 32.80
C VAL A 410 14.92 -16.88 32.00
N TYR A 411 14.54 -16.48 30.78
CA TYR A 411 13.70 -17.26 29.89
C TYR A 411 14.01 -16.94 28.44
N ALA A 412 14.10 -17.95 27.59
CA ALA A 412 14.16 -17.78 26.15
C ALA A 412 13.31 -18.85 25.46
N GLN A 413 12.53 -18.45 24.44
CA GLN A 413 11.71 -19.38 23.67
C GLN A 413 11.64 -19.03 22.19
N GLU A 414 11.38 -20.06 21.39
CA GLU A 414 11.02 -19.92 19.99
C GLU A 414 9.55 -19.54 19.86
N GLN A 415 9.22 -18.71 18.87
CA GLN A 415 7.84 -18.46 18.47
C GLN A 415 7.72 -18.52 16.95
N LEU A 416 6.69 -19.20 16.45
CA LEU A 416 6.48 -19.28 15.00
C LEU A 416 6.15 -17.89 14.41
N PHE A 417 5.25 -17.17 15.07
CA PHE A 417 4.88 -15.78 14.74
C PHE A 417 4.62 -14.98 16.03
N SER A 418 5.61 -14.25 16.53
CA SER A 418 5.45 -13.45 17.77
C SER A 418 4.30 -12.44 17.72
N CYS A 419 3.93 -11.95 16.53
CA CYS A 419 2.82 -11.01 16.35
C CYS A 419 1.43 -11.65 16.31
N ALA A 420 1.33 -12.99 16.32
CA ALA A 420 0.04 -13.66 16.38
C ALA A 420 -0.61 -13.45 17.76
N THR A 421 -1.94 -13.31 17.81
CA THR A 421 -2.66 -12.96 19.05
C THR A 421 -2.41 -13.93 20.20
N ASN A 422 -2.29 -15.23 19.91
CA ASN A 422 -1.97 -16.25 20.89
C ASN A 422 -0.51 -16.14 21.38
N SER A 423 0.45 -15.86 20.50
CA SER A 423 1.86 -15.67 20.87
C SER A 423 2.09 -14.38 21.65
N ALA A 424 1.39 -13.29 21.31
CA ALA A 424 1.37 -12.07 22.12
C ALA A 424 0.81 -12.35 23.51
N LYS A 425 -0.33 -13.05 23.61
CA LYS A 425 -0.90 -13.49 24.89
C LYS A 425 0.05 -14.39 25.69
N GLU A 426 0.74 -15.31 25.02
CA GLU A 426 1.73 -16.18 25.65
C GLU A 426 2.90 -15.38 26.22
N ILE A 427 3.40 -14.36 25.50
CA ILE A 427 4.40 -13.42 26.05
C ILE A 427 3.88 -12.79 27.33
N THR A 428 2.64 -12.25 27.33
CA THR A 428 2.03 -11.67 28.53
C THR A 428 1.93 -12.66 29.70
N ASP A 429 1.46 -13.88 29.42
CA ASP A 429 1.24 -14.91 30.44
C ASP A 429 2.57 -15.41 31.02
N ILE A 430 3.60 -15.66 30.19
CA ILE A 430 4.94 -16.04 30.63
C ILE A 430 5.63 -14.91 31.40
N THR A 431 5.49 -13.67 30.95
CA THR A 431 6.01 -12.50 31.66
C THR A 431 5.48 -12.43 33.08
N LYS A 432 4.20 -12.74 33.30
CA LYS A 432 3.62 -12.85 34.65
C LYS A 432 4.13 -14.09 35.40
N GLU A 433 4.08 -15.27 34.78
CA GLU A 433 4.44 -16.55 35.41
C GLU A 433 5.90 -16.58 35.88
N LYS A 434 6.83 -16.10 35.05
CA LYS A 434 8.27 -16.11 35.33
C LYS A 434 8.75 -14.86 36.07
N GLY A 435 7.88 -13.90 36.32
CA GLY A 435 8.22 -12.62 36.94
C GLY A 435 9.30 -11.88 36.14
N LEU A 436 9.12 -11.81 34.82
CA LEU A 436 10.01 -11.02 33.96
C LEU A 436 9.78 -9.54 34.25
N ASN A 437 10.82 -8.71 34.10
CA ASN A 437 10.72 -7.26 34.24
C ASN A 437 11.26 -6.50 33.01
N ARG A 438 11.76 -7.23 32.01
CA ARG A 438 12.20 -6.76 30.70
C ARG A 438 11.86 -7.83 29.65
N VAL A 439 11.53 -7.41 28.43
CA VAL A 439 11.18 -8.33 27.33
C VAL A 439 11.92 -7.93 26.06
N VAL A 440 12.62 -8.87 25.43
CA VAL A 440 13.28 -8.70 24.15
C VAL A 440 12.57 -9.57 23.11
N ILE A 441 12.14 -8.95 22.00
CA ILE A 441 11.52 -9.66 20.87
C ILE A 441 12.50 -9.65 19.69
N ALA A 442 13.05 -10.82 19.36
CA ALA A 442 13.93 -10.99 18.21
C ALA A 442 13.11 -11.38 16.97
N ALA A 443 12.76 -10.39 16.15
CA ALA A 443 11.83 -10.55 15.03
C ALA A 443 12.07 -9.54 13.90
N CYS A 444 11.03 -8.82 13.50
CA CYS A 444 11.05 -7.81 12.44
C CYS A 444 11.35 -6.40 12.96
N SER A 445 11.36 -5.43 12.05
CA SER A 445 11.59 -4.02 12.37
C SER A 445 10.65 -3.45 13.45
N PRO A 446 11.18 -2.70 14.44
CA PRO A 446 10.36 -2.00 15.44
C PRO A 446 9.42 -0.96 14.82
N ARG A 447 9.77 -0.43 13.65
CA ARG A 447 8.92 0.53 12.90
C ARG A 447 7.52 0.00 12.56
N THR A 448 7.33 -1.32 12.63
CA THR A 448 6.07 -1.98 12.26
C THR A 448 5.31 -2.49 13.47
N LEU A 449 5.96 -3.18 14.41
CA LEU A 449 5.30 -3.96 15.46
C LEU A 449 5.72 -3.61 16.89
N GLU A 450 6.58 -2.62 17.09
CA GLU A 450 6.91 -2.16 18.46
C GLU A 450 5.66 -1.76 19.26
N PRO A 451 4.68 -0.99 18.71
CA PRO A 451 3.47 -0.65 19.46
C PRO A 451 2.67 -1.87 19.93
N LEU A 452 2.67 -2.96 19.15
CA LEU A 452 2.00 -4.21 19.53
C LEU A 452 2.66 -4.82 20.77
N PHE A 453 3.99 -4.94 20.76
CA PHE A 453 4.72 -5.57 21.87
C PHE A 453 4.79 -4.69 23.11
N ARG A 454 4.82 -3.36 22.95
CA ARG A 454 4.61 -2.39 24.03
C ARG A 454 3.26 -2.59 24.71
N ASP A 455 2.19 -2.78 23.94
CA ASP A 455 0.88 -3.13 24.49
C ASP A 455 0.90 -4.49 25.21
N THR A 456 1.54 -5.50 24.64
CA THR A 456 1.67 -6.84 25.24
C THR A 456 2.33 -6.81 26.63
N VAL A 457 3.39 -6.02 26.82
CA VAL A 457 4.04 -5.90 28.14
C VAL A 457 3.23 -5.06 29.12
N ARG A 458 2.44 -4.08 28.65
CA ARG A 458 1.48 -3.35 29.50
C ARG A 458 0.38 -4.26 30.02
N GLU A 459 -0.12 -5.19 29.20
CA GLU A 459 -1.06 -6.24 29.65
C GLU A 459 -0.43 -7.18 30.69
N ALA A 460 0.91 -7.26 30.71
CA ALA A 460 1.66 -7.99 31.72
C ALA A 460 1.85 -7.20 33.04
N GLY A 461 1.49 -5.91 33.07
CA GLY A 461 1.69 -5.03 34.22
C GLY A 461 3.10 -4.45 34.31
N ILE A 462 3.81 -4.33 33.19
CA ILE A 462 5.17 -3.78 33.11
C ILE A 462 5.14 -2.53 32.24
N ASN A 463 5.96 -1.53 32.57
CA ASN A 463 6.10 -0.32 31.77
C ASN A 463 6.52 -0.67 30.33
N GLN A 464 5.87 -0.06 29.34
CA GLN A 464 6.10 -0.37 27.92
C GLN A 464 7.53 -0.12 27.43
N TYR A 465 8.27 0.78 28.08
CA TYR A 465 9.66 1.11 27.71
C TYR A 465 10.69 0.07 28.18
N PHE A 466 10.23 -0.99 28.83
CA PHE A 466 11.02 -2.19 29.12
C PHE A 466 10.91 -3.27 28.03
N CYS A 467 10.22 -2.98 26.93
CA CYS A 467 10.21 -3.80 25.73
C CYS A 467 11.31 -3.36 24.77
N GLU A 468 12.10 -4.30 24.27
CA GLU A 468 13.12 -4.08 23.26
C GLU A 468 12.91 -4.99 22.04
N MET A 469 13.26 -4.52 20.84
CA MET A 469 13.16 -5.31 19.61
C MET A 469 14.51 -5.50 18.90
N ALA A 470 14.95 -6.76 18.81
CA ALA A 470 16.08 -7.18 18.01
C ALA A 470 15.63 -7.46 16.55
N ASN A 471 16.01 -6.59 15.61
CA ASN A 471 15.62 -6.75 14.20
C ASN A 471 16.50 -7.78 13.48
N ILE A 472 16.09 -9.05 13.50
CA ILE A 472 16.80 -10.16 12.86
C ILE A 472 16.18 -10.56 11.50
N ARG A 473 15.22 -9.78 10.98
CA ARG A 473 14.61 -10.00 9.66
C ARG A 473 15.12 -9.02 8.61
N GLU A 474 14.66 -7.78 8.66
CA GLU A 474 15.03 -6.74 7.68
C GLU A 474 16.52 -6.42 7.71
N HIS A 475 17.17 -6.50 8.87
CA HIS A 475 18.61 -6.21 9.02
C HIS A 475 19.49 -7.46 8.99
N ASN A 476 18.91 -8.65 8.83
CA ASN A 476 19.65 -9.90 8.84
C ASN A 476 19.07 -10.91 7.84
N SER A 477 18.07 -11.72 8.20
CA SER A 477 17.64 -12.87 7.37
C SER A 477 17.27 -12.52 5.93
N TRP A 478 16.69 -11.34 5.66
CA TRP A 478 16.32 -10.91 4.31
C TRP A 478 17.48 -10.42 3.45
N VAL A 479 18.56 -9.95 4.07
CA VAL A 479 19.72 -9.39 3.37
C VAL A 479 20.88 -10.37 3.26
N HIS A 480 20.86 -11.44 4.07
CA HIS A 480 21.90 -12.46 4.18
C HIS A 480 21.34 -13.86 3.86
N SER A 481 20.47 -13.95 2.86
CA SER A 481 19.75 -15.21 2.56
C SER A 481 20.67 -16.32 2.02
N ARG A 482 21.95 -16.02 1.75
CA ARG A 482 22.94 -16.95 1.20
C ARG A 482 23.99 -17.37 2.22
N GLU A 483 24.20 -16.57 3.24
CA GLU A 483 25.20 -16.73 4.30
C GLU A 483 24.49 -17.17 5.60
N LYS A 484 23.94 -18.40 5.63
CA LYS A 484 23.04 -18.82 6.72
C LYS A 484 23.74 -18.92 8.07
N GLU A 485 24.97 -19.44 8.05
CA GLU A 485 25.82 -19.57 9.22
C GLU A 485 26.15 -18.17 9.78
N GLU A 486 26.64 -17.26 8.93
CA GLU A 486 26.97 -15.88 9.32
C GLU A 486 25.73 -15.07 9.71
N ALA A 487 24.58 -15.31 9.07
CA ALA A 487 23.31 -14.71 9.45
C ALA A 487 22.86 -15.20 10.82
N THR A 488 23.14 -16.46 11.17
CA THR A 488 22.85 -16.98 12.51
C THR A 488 23.74 -16.34 13.57
N GLU A 489 25.04 -16.20 13.31
CA GLU A 489 25.94 -15.47 14.22
C GLU A 489 25.55 -14.00 14.36
N LYS A 490 25.24 -13.31 13.25
CA LYS A 490 24.74 -11.93 13.30
C LYS A 490 23.42 -11.82 14.08
N ALA A 491 22.53 -12.82 14.02
CA ALA A 491 21.31 -12.82 14.81
C ALA A 491 21.63 -12.89 16.31
N LYS A 492 22.57 -13.75 16.71
CA LYS A 492 23.06 -13.87 18.10
C LYS A 492 23.64 -12.54 18.58
N ASP A 493 24.44 -11.87 17.76
CA ASP A 493 25.03 -10.57 18.08
C ASP A 493 23.97 -9.48 18.28
N ILE A 494 23.03 -9.33 17.34
CA ILE A 494 21.94 -8.34 17.44
C ILE A 494 21.10 -8.57 18.71
N ILE A 495 20.85 -9.82 19.07
CA ILE A 495 20.10 -10.16 20.29
C ILE A 495 20.94 -9.87 21.53
N ARG A 496 22.23 -10.21 21.54
CA ARG A 496 23.15 -9.89 22.65
C ARG A 496 23.21 -8.39 22.90
N MET A 497 23.35 -7.59 21.84
CA MET A 497 23.28 -6.13 21.87
C MET A 497 21.96 -5.63 22.50
N SER A 498 20.83 -6.17 22.03
CA SER A 498 19.50 -5.80 22.53
C SER A 498 19.29 -6.19 24.01
N VAL A 499 19.79 -7.36 24.43
CA VAL A 499 19.75 -7.81 25.83
C VAL A 499 20.59 -6.89 26.72
N ALA A 500 21.79 -6.51 26.28
CA ALA A 500 22.65 -5.58 27.02
C ALA A 500 21.97 -4.22 27.21
N ARG A 501 21.39 -3.65 26.14
CA ARG A 501 20.59 -2.42 26.24
C ARG A 501 19.39 -2.58 27.17
N ALA A 502 18.68 -3.71 27.09
CA ALA A 502 17.49 -3.98 27.91
C ALA A 502 17.76 -3.97 29.42
N CYS A 503 18.98 -4.32 29.86
CA CYS A 503 19.40 -4.23 31.25
C CYS A 503 19.37 -2.80 31.80
N HIS A 504 19.56 -1.80 30.95
CA HIS A 504 19.67 -0.39 31.33
C HIS A 504 18.43 0.45 31.01
N LEU A 505 17.40 -0.15 30.39
CA LEU A 505 16.14 0.53 30.15
C LEU A 505 15.50 0.96 31.47
N GLU A 506 14.83 2.11 31.41
CA GLU A 506 14.11 2.77 32.50
C GLU A 506 12.61 2.90 32.17
N PRO A 507 11.71 2.96 33.17
CA PRO A 507 10.30 3.18 32.91
C PRO A 507 10.08 4.65 32.51
N LEU A 508 9.38 4.88 31.40
CA LEU A 508 9.03 6.24 30.96
C LEU A 508 7.52 6.44 31.01
N GLN A 509 7.13 7.70 31.19
CA GLN A 509 5.74 8.13 31.19
C GLN A 509 5.44 8.82 29.87
N GLU A 510 4.36 8.40 29.22
CA GLU A 510 3.83 9.12 28.08
C GLU A 510 2.97 10.30 28.56
N PHE A 511 2.83 11.30 27.70
CA PHE A 511 2.10 12.53 28.02
C PHE A 511 0.85 12.63 27.16
N ASP A 512 -0.30 12.84 27.79
CA ASP A 512 -1.53 13.19 27.09
C ASP A 512 -1.49 14.66 26.67
N LEU A 513 -1.54 14.88 25.36
CA LEU A 513 -1.55 16.22 24.77
C LEU A 513 -2.93 16.51 24.21
N PRO A 514 -3.54 17.66 24.53
CA PRO A 514 -4.88 17.99 24.04
C PRO A 514 -4.89 18.05 22.51
N VAL A 515 -5.99 17.66 21.87
CA VAL A 515 -6.14 17.73 20.42
C VAL A 515 -7.01 18.92 20.05
N HIS A 516 -6.47 19.86 19.27
CA HIS A 516 -7.26 20.89 18.61
C HIS A 516 -8.21 20.22 17.59
N LYS A 517 -9.52 20.33 17.82
CA LYS A 517 -10.60 19.71 17.04
C LYS A 517 -10.85 20.37 15.68
N ALA A 518 -9.80 20.91 15.06
CA ALA A 518 -9.84 21.56 13.76
C ALA A 518 -8.81 20.91 12.82
N ALA A 519 -9.10 20.90 11.52
CA ALA A 519 -8.19 20.48 10.48
C ALA A 519 -7.77 21.67 9.59
N LEU A 520 -6.54 21.65 9.11
CA LEU A 520 -6.05 22.49 8.03
C LEU A 520 -6.04 21.67 6.74
N VAL A 521 -6.67 22.15 5.67
CA VAL A 521 -6.63 21.53 4.34
C VAL A 521 -5.97 22.50 3.38
N LEU A 522 -4.90 22.05 2.72
CA LEU A 522 -4.11 22.86 1.78
C LEU A 522 -4.44 22.50 0.34
N GLY A 523 -5.05 23.42 -0.39
CA GLY A 523 -5.49 23.24 -1.77
C GLY A 523 -7.00 23.01 -1.86
N GLY A 524 -7.69 23.95 -2.50
CA GLY A 524 -9.12 23.97 -2.79
C GLY A 524 -9.50 23.26 -4.09
N GLY A 525 -8.72 22.27 -4.54
CA GLY A 525 -9.10 21.36 -5.62
C GLY A 525 -10.16 20.35 -5.18
N VAL A 526 -10.63 19.50 -6.12
CA VAL A 526 -11.62 18.44 -5.81
C VAL A 526 -11.18 17.54 -4.65
N ALA A 527 -9.88 17.23 -4.53
CA ALA A 527 -9.35 16.45 -3.41
C ALA A 527 -9.57 17.14 -2.05
N GLY A 528 -9.09 18.38 -1.92
CA GLY A 528 -9.18 19.13 -0.67
C GLY A 528 -10.61 19.49 -0.30
N MET A 529 -11.45 19.86 -1.28
CA MET A 529 -12.86 20.18 -1.01
C MET A 529 -13.67 18.97 -0.51
N ASN A 530 -13.53 17.79 -1.12
CA ASN A 530 -14.21 16.58 -0.62
C ASN A 530 -13.70 16.18 0.77
N CYS A 531 -12.39 16.27 1.01
CA CYS A 531 -11.80 15.99 2.32
C CYS A 531 -12.33 16.96 3.38
N ALA A 532 -12.30 18.27 3.09
CA ALA A 532 -12.81 19.32 3.97
C ALA A 532 -14.29 19.12 4.31
N LEU A 533 -15.14 18.86 3.31
CA LEU A 533 -16.55 18.55 3.55
C LEU A 533 -16.74 17.30 4.40
N SER A 534 -16.01 16.22 4.13
CA SER A 534 -16.15 14.98 4.89
C SER A 534 -15.76 15.14 6.37
N ILE A 535 -14.72 15.93 6.66
CA ILE A 535 -14.31 16.27 8.04
C ILE A 535 -15.36 17.18 8.69
N ALA A 536 -15.83 18.19 7.96
CA ALA A 536 -16.74 19.20 8.49
C ALA A 536 -18.16 18.65 8.75
N ASN A 537 -18.67 17.79 7.86
CA ASN A 537 -19.94 17.09 8.06
C ASN A 537 -19.92 16.14 9.29
N GLN A 538 -18.75 15.89 9.86
CA GLN A 538 -18.55 15.08 11.06
C GLN A 538 -18.27 15.92 12.31
N GLY A 539 -18.58 17.22 12.26
CA GLY A 539 -18.59 18.12 13.41
C GLY A 539 -17.26 18.81 13.72
N HIS A 540 -16.25 18.70 12.85
CA HIS A 540 -14.93 19.30 13.07
C HIS A 540 -14.73 20.56 12.23
N GLN A 541 -14.10 21.59 12.80
CA GLN A 541 -13.79 22.81 12.07
C GLN A 541 -12.72 22.55 11.01
N VAL A 542 -12.85 23.16 9.83
CA VAL A 542 -11.88 23.05 8.76
C VAL A 542 -11.47 24.43 8.27
N HIS A 543 -10.16 24.66 8.19
CA HIS A 543 -9.56 25.80 7.51
C HIS A 543 -9.05 25.33 6.14
N LEU A 544 -9.73 25.74 5.07
CA LEU A 544 -9.35 25.42 3.70
C LEU A 544 -8.56 26.58 3.12
N VAL A 545 -7.28 26.36 2.82
CA VAL A 545 -6.37 27.37 2.28
C VAL A 545 -6.18 27.10 0.79
N GLU A 546 -6.59 28.05 -0.05
CA GLU A 546 -6.42 28.04 -1.50
C GLU A 546 -5.47 29.16 -1.91
N LYS A 547 -4.48 28.82 -2.73
CA LYS A 547 -3.47 29.74 -3.23
C LYS A 547 -4.07 30.71 -4.24
N GLU A 548 -5.02 30.24 -5.05
CA GLU A 548 -5.69 31.03 -6.07
C GLU A 548 -6.94 31.73 -5.52
N LYS A 549 -7.49 32.65 -6.32
CA LYS A 549 -8.76 33.31 -6.00
C LYS A 549 -9.96 32.36 -6.00
N ASP A 550 -9.94 31.34 -6.85
CA ASP A 550 -11.09 30.45 -7.08
C ASP A 550 -10.80 29.01 -6.67
N LEU A 551 -11.80 28.37 -6.05
CA LEU A 551 -11.78 26.93 -5.80
C LEU A 551 -11.95 26.11 -7.09
N GLY A 552 -11.48 24.85 -7.04
CA GLY A 552 -11.70 23.83 -8.06
C GLY A 552 -10.43 23.31 -8.74
N GLY A 553 -9.32 24.04 -8.63
CA GLY A 553 -8.04 23.65 -9.20
C GLY A 553 -8.12 23.33 -10.70
N LYS A 554 -7.34 22.36 -11.17
CA LYS A 554 -7.28 22.00 -12.60
C LYS A 554 -8.59 21.40 -13.15
N VAL A 555 -9.48 20.88 -12.29
CA VAL A 555 -10.78 20.30 -12.72
C VAL A 555 -11.70 21.35 -13.36
N ARG A 556 -11.47 22.64 -13.09
CA ARG A 556 -12.15 23.74 -13.81
C ARG A 556 -12.00 23.65 -15.33
N ARG A 557 -10.92 23.03 -15.81
CA ARG A 557 -10.59 22.86 -17.24
C ARG A 557 -11.04 21.50 -17.81
N ILE A 558 -11.71 20.67 -17.02
CA ILE A 558 -12.18 19.32 -17.40
C ILE A 558 -13.70 19.34 -17.49
N TYR A 559 -14.28 18.86 -18.58
CA TYR A 559 -15.71 19.00 -18.86
C TYR A 559 -16.45 17.67 -18.82
N SER A 560 -15.79 16.58 -19.18
CA SER A 560 -16.40 15.24 -19.21
C SER A 560 -15.43 14.14 -18.79
N THR A 561 -15.98 13.01 -18.38
CA THR A 561 -15.26 11.76 -18.11
C THR A 561 -15.73 10.64 -19.04
N LEU A 562 -14.99 9.52 -19.08
CA LEU A 562 -15.35 8.36 -19.92
C LEU A 562 -16.67 7.70 -19.49
N ASP A 563 -17.03 7.82 -18.21
CA ASP A 563 -18.29 7.36 -17.62
C ASP A 563 -19.44 8.37 -17.77
N GLY A 564 -19.23 9.48 -18.50
CA GLY A 564 -20.28 10.42 -18.89
C GLY A 564 -20.68 11.44 -17.83
N LEU A 565 -19.87 11.66 -16.79
CA LEU A 565 -20.16 12.65 -15.76
C LEU A 565 -20.03 14.09 -16.31
N ASP A 566 -21.01 14.94 -15.99
CA ASP A 566 -20.88 16.39 -16.12
C ASP A 566 -20.00 16.93 -14.98
N VAL A 567 -18.72 17.08 -15.29
CA VAL A 567 -17.69 17.51 -14.33
C VAL A 567 -17.94 18.93 -13.83
N GLN A 568 -18.46 19.81 -14.70
CA GLN A 568 -18.68 21.21 -14.36
C GLN A 568 -19.89 21.37 -13.43
N ALA A 569 -20.96 20.59 -13.65
CA ALA A 569 -22.09 20.55 -12.72
C ALA A 569 -21.68 20.05 -11.34
N TYR A 570 -20.94 18.93 -11.28
CA TYR A 570 -20.40 18.41 -10.03
C TYR A 570 -19.52 19.43 -9.31
N LEU A 571 -18.62 20.09 -10.03
CA LEU A 571 -17.71 21.07 -9.45
C LEU A 571 -18.46 22.28 -8.86
N ARG A 572 -19.47 22.81 -9.56
CA ARG A 572 -20.30 23.91 -9.05
C ARG A 572 -21.03 23.53 -7.76
N ASP A 573 -21.61 22.33 -7.71
CA ASP A 573 -22.28 21.82 -6.51
C ASP A 573 -21.30 21.66 -5.34
N LEU A 574 -20.13 21.06 -5.59
CA LEU A 574 -19.08 20.88 -4.59
C LEU A 574 -18.61 22.22 -3.99
N ILE A 575 -18.33 23.21 -4.85
CA ILE A 575 -17.93 24.56 -4.41
C ILE A 575 -19.05 25.21 -3.58
N ALA A 576 -20.30 25.10 -4.02
CA ALA A 576 -21.44 25.65 -3.29
C ALA A 576 -21.61 25.03 -1.90
N LYS A 577 -21.42 23.70 -1.79
CA LYS A 577 -21.43 22.98 -0.50
C LYS A 577 -20.33 23.48 0.43
N VAL A 578 -19.11 23.65 -0.07
CA VAL A 578 -17.97 24.16 0.72
C VAL A 578 -18.27 25.54 1.31
N TYR A 579 -18.69 26.50 0.47
CA TYR A 579 -18.96 27.87 0.95
C TYR A 579 -20.16 27.98 1.90
N ARG A 580 -21.15 27.10 1.77
CA ARG A 580 -22.34 27.10 2.64
C ARG A 580 -22.11 26.39 3.96
N HIS A 581 -21.05 25.59 4.09
CA HIS A 581 -20.84 24.78 5.28
C HIS A 581 -20.35 25.65 6.46
N PRO A 582 -21.05 25.67 7.60
CA PRO A 582 -20.74 26.60 8.71
C PRO A 582 -19.40 26.33 9.40
N LEU A 583 -18.91 25.10 9.31
CA LEU A 583 -17.62 24.69 9.90
C LEU A 583 -16.43 24.79 8.94
N ILE A 584 -16.63 25.22 7.68
CA ILE A 584 -15.53 25.40 6.74
C ILE A 584 -15.25 26.89 6.58
N ARG A 585 -14.02 27.29 6.90
CA ARG A 585 -13.51 28.63 6.60
C ARG A 585 -12.54 28.55 5.45
N VAL A 586 -12.87 29.23 4.35
CA VAL A 586 -12.03 29.30 3.15
C VAL A 586 -11.15 30.55 3.20
N TYR A 587 -9.87 30.39 2.88
CA TYR A 587 -8.91 31.47 2.68
C TYR A 587 -8.48 31.46 1.21
N HIS A 588 -8.77 32.55 0.51
CA HIS A 588 -8.41 32.77 -0.89
C HIS A 588 -7.12 33.57 -1.00
N ASP A 589 -6.45 33.44 -2.15
CA ASP A 589 -5.20 34.14 -2.44
C ASP A 589 -4.23 34.01 -1.25
N ALA A 590 -4.20 32.80 -0.69
CA ALA A 590 -3.67 32.54 0.63
C ALA A 590 -2.39 31.69 0.55
N THR A 591 -1.34 32.16 1.21
CA THR A 591 -0.06 31.46 1.31
C THR A 591 0.30 31.22 2.76
N ILE A 592 0.97 30.10 3.01
CA ILE A 592 1.57 29.83 4.33
C ILE A 592 2.90 30.58 4.40
N THR A 593 3.23 31.09 5.57
CA THR A 593 4.57 31.62 5.86
C THR A 593 5.33 30.73 6.81
N GLU A 594 4.61 30.04 7.71
CA GLU A 594 5.20 29.20 8.75
C GLU A 594 4.20 28.11 9.19
N ALA A 595 4.70 26.91 9.46
CA ALA A 595 3.96 25.86 10.16
C ALA A 595 4.85 25.28 11.25
N THR A 596 4.36 25.29 12.49
CA THR A 596 5.04 24.77 13.68
C THR A 596 4.09 23.90 14.50
N GLY A 597 4.60 23.30 15.57
CA GLY A 597 3.84 22.43 16.46
C GLY A 597 3.99 20.96 16.09
N TYR A 598 3.02 20.16 16.50
CA TYR A 598 3.06 18.71 16.45
C TYR A 598 1.66 18.09 16.37
N VAL A 599 1.58 16.77 16.19
CA VAL A 599 0.29 16.04 16.13
C VAL A 599 -0.68 16.50 17.22
N GLY A 600 -1.90 16.88 16.82
CA GLY A 600 -2.92 17.41 17.72
C GLY A 600 -2.77 18.89 18.09
N ASN A 601 -1.60 19.52 17.93
CA ASN A 601 -1.34 20.92 18.28
C ASN A 601 -0.39 21.61 17.27
N PHE A 602 -0.84 21.77 16.04
CA PHE A 602 -0.15 22.56 15.04
C PHE A 602 -0.61 24.02 15.09
N VAL A 603 0.30 24.92 14.72
CA VAL A 603 0.01 26.33 14.44
C VAL A 603 0.53 26.64 13.05
N THR A 604 -0.33 27.14 12.17
CA THR A 604 0.05 27.55 10.81
C THR A 604 -0.34 28.99 10.57
N THR A 605 0.65 29.79 10.17
CA THR A 605 0.47 31.20 9.85
C THR A 605 0.16 31.34 8.37
N VAL A 606 -1.01 31.90 8.07
CA VAL A 606 -1.53 32.09 6.72
C VAL A 606 -1.67 33.57 6.43
N LYS A 607 -1.09 34.02 5.32
CA LYS A 607 -1.30 35.35 4.76
C LYS A 607 -2.34 35.25 3.65
N SER A 608 -3.41 36.04 3.75
CA SER A 608 -4.49 36.13 2.75
C SER A 608 -4.82 37.60 2.48
N GLU A 609 -5.74 37.88 1.55
CA GLU A 609 -6.26 39.24 1.32
C GLU A 609 -6.84 39.87 2.60
N THR A 610 -7.39 39.04 3.50
CA THR A 610 -7.98 39.51 4.78
C THR A 610 -6.93 39.80 5.86
N GLY A 611 -5.65 39.58 5.58
CA GLY A 611 -4.54 39.77 6.52
C GLY A 611 -3.83 38.46 6.89
N VAL A 612 -3.01 38.54 7.94
CA VAL A 612 -2.28 37.40 8.51
C VAL A 612 -3.12 36.77 9.62
N ALA A 613 -3.29 35.45 9.58
CA ALA A 613 -4.02 34.67 10.56
C ALA A 613 -3.18 33.50 11.06
N GLU A 614 -3.13 33.32 12.38
CA GLU A 614 -2.60 32.09 13.00
C GLU A 614 -3.73 31.07 13.16
N ILE A 615 -3.56 29.90 12.56
CA ILE A 615 -4.55 28.83 12.57
C ILE A 615 -4.03 27.71 13.45
N LYS A 616 -4.76 27.42 14.54
CA LYS A 616 -4.51 26.27 15.40
C LYS A 616 -5.31 25.07 14.92
N HIS A 617 -4.66 23.93 14.69
CA HIS A 617 -5.31 22.73 14.18
C HIS A 617 -4.64 21.46 14.71
N GLY A 618 -5.38 20.37 14.78
CA GLY A 618 -4.85 19.08 15.23
C GLY A 618 -4.29 18.23 14.09
N ALA A 619 -4.73 18.47 12.86
CA ALA A 619 -4.37 17.70 11.69
C ALA A 619 -4.21 18.60 10.45
N ALA A 620 -3.24 18.28 9.60
CA ALA A 620 -3.03 18.92 8.30
C ALA A 620 -3.25 17.94 7.15
N VAL A 621 -3.95 18.35 6.10
CA VAL A 621 -4.13 17.57 4.86
C VAL A 621 -3.51 18.34 3.71
N ILE A 622 -2.50 17.74 3.08
CA ILE A 622 -1.85 18.27 1.89
C ILE A 622 -2.61 17.80 0.64
N ALA A 623 -3.25 18.73 -0.05
CA ALA A 623 -4.08 18.50 -1.23
C ALA A 623 -3.80 19.53 -2.35
N ILE A 624 -2.55 20.02 -2.43
CA ILE A 624 -2.13 21.13 -3.31
C ILE A 624 -2.14 20.82 -4.81
N GLY A 625 -2.59 19.62 -5.19
CA GLY A 625 -2.67 19.19 -6.59
C GLY A 625 -1.31 19.02 -7.26
N ALA A 626 -1.31 19.21 -8.57
CA ALA A 626 -0.15 19.07 -9.44
C ALA A 626 -0.28 20.06 -10.61
N ASP A 627 0.82 20.27 -11.32
CA ASP A 627 0.88 21.13 -12.50
C ASP A 627 0.97 20.30 -13.78
N LEU A 628 0.66 20.94 -14.91
CA LEU A 628 0.86 20.36 -16.24
C LEU A 628 2.24 20.78 -16.72
N TYR A 629 3.01 19.83 -17.24
CA TYR A 629 4.23 20.13 -17.96
C TYR A 629 3.90 21.00 -19.19
N THR A 630 4.66 22.08 -19.37
CA THR A 630 4.62 22.91 -20.58
C THR A 630 5.62 22.33 -21.58
N PRO A 631 5.18 21.68 -22.67
CA PRO A 631 6.11 21.08 -23.63
C PRO A 631 7.03 22.12 -24.27
N THR A 632 8.27 21.72 -24.55
CA THR A 632 9.23 22.52 -25.32
C THR A 632 9.53 21.86 -26.67
N GLU A 633 9.14 20.61 -26.81
CA GLU A 633 9.19 19.78 -28.00
C GLU A 633 7.94 19.95 -28.91
N TYR A 634 8.03 19.40 -30.13
CA TYR A 634 6.90 19.28 -31.07
C TYR A 634 6.19 20.58 -31.46
N LEU A 635 6.95 21.68 -31.58
CA LEU A 635 6.45 23.01 -31.97
C LEU A 635 5.41 23.62 -31.01
N TYR A 636 5.30 23.10 -29.79
CA TYR A 636 4.42 23.68 -28.78
C TYR A 636 4.83 25.13 -28.46
N GLY A 637 3.85 26.04 -28.46
CA GLY A 637 4.07 27.48 -28.29
C GLY A 637 4.69 28.19 -29.51
N GLN A 638 5.06 27.45 -30.56
CA GLN A 638 5.58 27.99 -31.81
C GLN A 638 4.53 27.96 -32.94
N ASP A 639 3.63 26.98 -32.92
CA ASP A 639 2.54 26.82 -33.88
C ASP A 639 1.19 26.69 -33.16
N ASP A 640 0.17 27.42 -33.61
CA ASP A 640 -1.15 27.53 -32.96
C ASP A 640 -2.03 26.28 -33.12
N ARG A 641 -1.62 25.35 -34.00
CA ARG A 641 -2.26 24.04 -34.21
C ARG A 641 -1.80 23.01 -33.20
N VAL A 642 -0.74 23.28 -32.44
CA VAL A 642 -0.23 22.39 -31.40
C VAL A 642 -0.85 22.75 -30.05
N THR A 643 -1.48 21.77 -29.40
CA THR A 643 -2.24 21.98 -28.17
C THR A 643 -1.97 20.84 -27.17
N THR A 644 -2.13 21.09 -25.88
CA THR A 644 -2.22 20.02 -24.88
C THR A 644 -3.63 19.42 -24.84
N HIS A 645 -3.81 18.27 -24.18
CA HIS A 645 -5.15 17.71 -23.99
C HIS A 645 -6.11 18.58 -23.16
N LEU A 646 -5.61 19.36 -22.19
CA LEU A 646 -6.48 20.26 -21.42
C LEU A 646 -7.01 21.41 -22.28
N GLU A 647 -6.15 21.99 -23.12
CA GLU A 647 -6.54 23.03 -24.07
C GLU A 647 -7.47 22.49 -25.15
N LEU A 648 -7.21 21.29 -25.67
CA LEU A 648 -8.10 20.62 -26.63
C LEU A 648 -9.50 20.44 -26.03
N GLU A 649 -9.59 19.97 -24.78
CA GLU A 649 -10.87 19.73 -24.12
C GLU A 649 -11.67 21.03 -23.93
N GLU A 650 -11.01 22.12 -23.56
CA GLU A 650 -11.62 23.45 -23.51
C GLU A 650 -12.12 23.94 -24.87
N ARG A 651 -11.35 23.68 -25.93
CA ARG A 651 -11.73 24.07 -27.30
C ARG A 651 -12.91 23.25 -27.81
N ILE A 652 -12.94 21.94 -27.54
CA ILE A 652 -14.10 21.08 -27.84
C ILE A 652 -15.34 21.58 -27.08
N ALA A 653 -15.22 21.85 -25.79
CA ALA A 653 -16.33 22.32 -24.96
C ALA A 653 -16.88 23.69 -25.39
N LYS A 654 -16.02 24.57 -25.91
CA LYS A 654 -16.40 25.88 -26.47
C LYS A 654 -16.97 25.81 -27.89
N GLY A 655 -16.96 24.65 -28.53
CA GLY A 655 -17.42 24.49 -29.91
C GLY A 655 -16.48 25.13 -30.93
N ASP A 656 -15.15 25.09 -30.72
CA ASP A 656 -14.18 25.66 -31.65
C ASP A 656 -14.26 24.97 -33.03
N GLU A 657 -14.78 25.70 -34.03
CA GLU A 657 -14.97 25.21 -35.39
C GLU A 657 -13.67 24.74 -36.05
N LYS A 658 -12.50 25.31 -35.71
CA LYS A 658 -11.21 24.86 -36.27
C LYS A 658 -10.88 23.43 -35.83
N ILE A 659 -11.25 23.06 -34.60
CA ILE A 659 -11.05 21.71 -34.07
C ILE A 659 -12.11 20.75 -34.60
N LEU A 660 -13.39 21.16 -34.54
CA LEU A 660 -14.50 20.28 -34.91
C LEU A 660 -14.54 19.97 -36.43
N ASN A 661 -14.07 20.91 -37.26
CA ASN A 661 -13.98 20.74 -38.72
C ASN A 661 -12.60 20.28 -39.21
N ALA A 662 -11.66 19.97 -38.30
CA ALA A 662 -10.37 19.41 -38.69
C ALA A 662 -10.56 18.11 -39.49
N LYS A 663 -9.77 17.91 -40.56
CA LYS A 663 -9.73 16.65 -41.30
C LYS A 663 -8.93 15.61 -40.52
N SER A 664 -7.80 16.00 -39.93
CA SER A 664 -6.91 15.08 -39.21
C SER A 664 -6.39 15.63 -37.89
N VAL A 665 -6.37 14.75 -36.87
CA VAL A 665 -5.84 15.04 -35.53
C VAL A 665 -4.83 13.94 -35.17
N VAL A 666 -3.62 14.36 -34.80
CA VAL A 666 -2.59 13.44 -34.28
C VAL A 666 -2.38 13.72 -32.80
N MET A 667 -2.30 12.68 -31.98
CA MET A 667 -2.05 12.78 -30.54
C MET A 667 -0.74 12.05 -30.20
N ILE A 668 0.19 12.72 -29.53
CA ILE A 668 1.47 12.12 -29.12
C ILE A 668 1.44 11.82 -27.62
N GLN A 669 1.64 10.54 -27.27
CA GLN A 669 1.65 10.09 -25.88
C GLN A 669 3.00 10.27 -25.20
N CYS A 670 2.95 10.33 -23.86
CA CYS A 670 4.13 10.36 -22.99
C CYS A 670 5.05 11.58 -23.23
N VAL A 671 4.48 12.73 -23.55
CA VAL A 671 5.22 13.99 -23.75
C VAL A 671 5.68 14.51 -22.39
N GLY A 672 6.98 14.60 -22.18
CA GLY A 672 7.58 14.99 -20.91
C GLY A 672 7.53 13.96 -19.78
N CYS A 673 7.22 12.68 -20.01
CA CYS A 673 7.33 11.63 -18.98
C CYS A 673 7.78 10.28 -19.55
N ARG A 674 8.11 9.32 -18.68
CA ARG A 674 8.78 8.05 -19.04
C ARG A 674 10.07 8.33 -19.81
N ASN A 675 10.88 9.23 -19.28
CA ASN A 675 12.19 9.62 -19.79
C ASN A 675 13.17 9.77 -18.61
N GLU A 676 14.43 10.07 -18.89
CA GLU A 676 15.50 10.14 -17.88
C GLU A 676 15.21 11.18 -16.78
N ASP A 677 14.64 12.33 -17.14
CA ASP A 677 14.30 13.40 -16.19
C ASP A 677 13.08 13.06 -15.31
N ARG A 678 12.12 12.32 -15.87
CA ARG A 678 10.81 12.03 -15.27
C ARG A 678 10.45 10.57 -15.53
N ASN A 679 11.12 9.71 -14.78
CA ASN A 679 10.98 8.25 -14.86
C ASN A 679 9.72 7.77 -14.12
N TYR A 680 8.56 8.22 -14.60
CA TYR A 680 7.26 7.82 -14.09
C TYR A 680 6.17 8.01 -15.16
N CYS A 681 5.03 7.35 -14.95
CA CYS A 681 3.85 7.49 -15.79
C CYS A 681 2.95 8.61 -15.31
N SER A 682 2.44 9.47 -16.20
CA SER A 682 1.43 10.48 -15.81
C SER A 682 0.01 9.91 -15.60
N ARG A 683 -0.17 8.58 -15.73
CA ARG A 683 -1.37 7.77 -15.44
C ARG A 683 -2.66 8.09 -16.22
N ILE A 684 -2.95 9.37 -16.48
CA ILE A 684 -4.22 9.89 -17.00
C ILE A 684 -4.19 10.05 -18.53
N CYS A 685 -3.03 10.39 -19.09
CA CYS A 685 -2.84 10.79 -20.49
C CYS A 685 -3.48 9.82 -21.49
N CYS A 686 -3.21 8.51 -21.38
CA CYS A 686 -3.77 7.50 -22.29
C CYS A 686 -5.30 7.50 -22.36
N SER A 687 -5.95 7.61 -21.20
CA SER A 687 -7.41 7.61 -21.14
C SER A 687 -8.00 8.95 -21.59
N GLN A 688 -7.28 10.06 -21.36
CA GLN A 688 -7.70 11.38 -21.86
C GLN A 688 -7.64 11.45 -23.40
N SER A 689 -6.62 10.87 -24.03
CA SER A 689 -6.53 10.78 -25.49
C SER A 689 -7.68 9.98 -26.07
N VAL A 690 -7.99 8.82 -25.50
CA VAL A 690 -9.13 7.99 -25.93
C VAL A 690 -10.46 8.74 -25.74
N LYS A 691 -10.66 9.39 -24.60
CA LYS A 691 -11.86 10.21 -24.34
C LYS A 691 -12.03 11.30 -25.39
N ASN A 692 -10.98 12.08 -25.63
CA ASN A 692 -11.04 13.20 -26.57
C ASN A 692 -11.18 12.70 -28.02
N ALA A 693 -10.54 11.59 -28.39
CA ALA A 693 -10.73 10.96 -29.70
C ALA A 693 -12.18 10.52 -29.93
N LEU A 694 -12.82 9.90 -28.92
CA LEU A 694 -14.23 9.53 -29.00
C LEU A 694 -15.14 10.75 -29.15
N LYS A 695 -14.89 11.83 -28.38
CA LYS A 695 -15.64 13.08 -28.50
C LYS A 695 -15.49 13.75 -29.86
N LEU A 696 -14.28 13.72 -30.43
CA LEU A 696 -14.01 14.21 -31.77
C LEU A 696 -14.75 13.38 -32.83
N LYS A 697 -14.74 12.05 -32.72
CA LYS A 697 -15.50 11.14 -33.61
C LYS A 697 -17.01 11.28 -33.47
N GLU A 698 -17.52 11.61 -32.28
CA GLU A 698 -18.94 11.95 -32.08
C GLU A 698 -19.32 13.23 -32.84
N ALA A 699 -18.46 14.25 -32.82
CA ALA A 699 -18.70 15.51 -33.52
C ALA A 699 -18.51 15.40 -35.05
N ASN A 700 -17.47 14.70 -35.49
CA ASN A 700 -17.17 14.45 -36.89
C ASN A 700 -16.69 13.00 -37.08
N PRO A 701 -17.59 12.08 -37.48
CA PRO A 701 -17.25 10.66 -37.68
C PRO A 701 -16.18 10.40 -38.74
N GLN A 702 -16.04 11.31 -39.72
CA GLN A 702 -15.08 11.19 -40.83
C GLN A 702 -13.68 11.73 -40.48
N MET A 703 -13.52 12.37 -39.31
CA MET A 703 -12.22 12.91 -38.88
C MET A 703 -11.21 11.78 -38.73
N GLU A 704 -10.02 11.93 -39.30
CA GLU A 704 -8.92 11.01 -39.07
C GLU A 704 -8.25 11.32 -37.73
N VAL A 705 -8.32 10.38 -36.78
CA VAL A 705 -7.67 10.54 -35.48
C VAL A 705 -6.58 9.46 -35.34
N THR A 706 -5.35 9.89 -35.09
CA THR A 706 -4.21 8.99 -34.89
C THR A 706 -3.56 9.23 -33.53
N ILE A 707 -3.36 8.18 -32.74
CA ILE A 707 -2.69 8.23 -31.43
C ILE A 707 -1.34 7.51 -31.54
N LEU A 708 -0.25 8.25 -31.36
CA LEU A 708 1.12 7.75 -31.34
C LEU A 708 1.52 7.38 -29.91
N PHE A 709 1.82 6.12 -29.65
CA PHE A 709 2.00 5.60 -28.28
C PHE A 709 3.19 4.65 -28.12
N ARG A 710 3.58 4.37 -26.87
CA ARG A 710 4.58 3.33 -26.53
C ARG A 710 3.89 2.08 -25.97
N ASP A 711 3.11 2.31 -24.91
CA ASP A 711 2.18 1.36 -24.29
C ASP A 711 0.84 2.06 -24.04
N MET A 712 -0.27 1.48 -24.46
CA MET A 712 -1.59 2.01 -24.11
C MET A 712 -1.97 1.57 -22.70
N ARG A 713 -2.00 2.52 -21.76
CA ARG A 713 -2.31 2.29 -20.34
C ARG A 713 -3.76 2.62 -19.97
N THR A 714 -4.71 2.05 -20.70
CA THR A 714 -6.16 2.13 -20.45
C THR A 714 -6.65 0.98 -19.56
N TYR A 715 -6.23 0.98 -18.28
CA TYR A 715 -6.49 -0.11 -17.33
C TYR A 715 -7.93 -0.09 -16.75
N GLY A 716 -8.33 -1.20 -16.13
CA GLY A 716 -9.70 -1.41 -15.67
C GLY A 716 -10.68 -1.43 -16.83
N PHE A 717 -11.89 -0.90 -16.60
CA PHE A 717 -12.95 -0.77 -17.60
C PHE A 717 -12.64 0.24 -18.72
N LYS A 718 -11.58 1.05 -18.56
CA LYS A 718 -11.15 2.00 -19.61
C LYS A 718 -10.62 1.28 -20.85
N GLU A 719 -10.33 -0.01 -20.76
CA GLU A 719 -9.98 -0.85 -21.91
C GLU A 719 -11.13 -0.93 -22.93
N ASP A 720 -12.37 -0.95 -22.46
CA ASP A 720 -13.52 -1.01 -23.35
C ASP A 720 -13.66 0.29 -24.16
N ALA A 721 -13.35 1.44 -23.57
CA ALA A 721 -13.29 2.72 -24.29
C ALA A 721 -12.14 2.76 -25.31
N TYR A 722 -10.99 2.15 -25.00
CA TYR A 722 -9.90 2.00 -25.97
C TYR A 722 -10.33 1.17 -27.18
N ARG A 723 -11.01 0.04 -26.94
CA ARG A 723 -11.58 -0.79 -28.00
C ARG A 723 -12.66 -0.04 -28.79
N GLU A 724 -13.54 0.71 -28.12
CA GLU A 724 -14.55 1.53 -28.78
C GLU A 724 -13.91 2.56 -29.72
N ALA A 725 -12.85 3.25 -29.28
CA ALA A 725 -12.12 4.19 -30.12
C ALA A 725 -11.54 3.49 -31.36
N SER A 726 -10.94 2.31 -31.19
CA SER A 726 -10.46 1.49 -32.31
C SER A 726 -11.58 1.10 -33.28
N ASN A 727 -12.77 0.76 -32.78
CA ASN A 727 -13.94 0.42 -33.60
C ASN A 727 -14.54 1.63 -34.35
N LYS A 728 -14.19 2.86 -33.94
CA LYS A 728 -14.57 4.12 -34.59
C LYS A 728 -13.44 4.67 -35.49
N ASP A 729 -12.58 3.79 -36.00
CA ASP A 729 -11.47 4.11 -36.90
C ASP A 729 -10.49 5.16 -36.33
N VAL A 730 -10.24 5.11 -35.02
CA VAL A 730 -9.08 5.79 -34.41
C VAL A 730 -7.85 4.90 -34.63
N LYS A 731 -6.82 5.43 -35.27
CA LYS A 731 -5.57 4.72 -35.59
C LYS A 731 -4.63 4.78 -34.38
N PHE A 732 -4.02 3.66 -34.02
CA PHE A 732 -3.04 3.58 -32.93
C PHE A 732 -1.70 3.11 -33.48
N ILE A 733 -0.69 3.96 -33.46
CA ILE A 733 0.62 3.67 -34.04
C ILE A 733 1.66 3.68 -32.92
N ARG A 734 2.40 2.58 -32.82
CA ARG A 734 3.40 2.40 -31.77
C ARG A 734 4.75 2.97 -32.21
N PHE A 735 5.45 3.65 -31.30
CA PHE A 735 6.83 4.08 -31.45
C PHE A 735 7.68 3.61 -30.25
N GLU A 736 8.98 3.42 -30.45
CA GLU A 736 9.94 3.15 -29.38
C GLU A 736 10.62 4.44 -28.91
N PRO A 737 11.03 4.56 -27.62
CA PRO A 737 11.69 5.75 -27.10
C PRO A 737 12.93 6.21 -27.88
N GLN A 738 13.65 5.26 -28.50
CA GLN A 738 14.87 5.52 -29.27
C GLN A 738 14.59 6.16 -30.64
N GLU A 739 13.37 6.02 -31.16
CA GLU A 739 12.92 6.62 -32.43
C GLU A 739 11.60 7.36 -32.21
N PRO A 740 11.61 8.51 -31.49
CA PRO A 740 10.40 9.27 -31.22
C PRO A 740 9.84 9.90 -32.51
N PRO A 741 8.53 10.25 -32.53
CA PRO A 741 7.95 10.99 -33.65
C PRO A 741 8.70 12.30 -33.92
N GLN A 742 8.70 12.76 -35.16
CA GLN A 742 9.26 14.06 -35.57
C GLN A 742 8.14 14.92 -36.14
N VAL A 743 8.16 16.23 -35.87
CA VAL A 743 7.10 17.16 -36.26
C VAL A 743 7.71 18.38 -36.93
N GLU A 744 7.19 18.73 -38.10
CA GLU A 744 7.55 19.93 -38.84
C GLU A 744 6.31 20.58 -39.47
N ALA A 745 6.36 21.89 -39.72
CA ALA A 745 5.32 22.57 -40.49
C ALA A 745 5.50 22.28 -41.98
N GLY A 746 4.41 22.02 -42.70
CA GLY A 746 4.46 21.77 -44.14
C GLY A 746 3.11 21.91 -44.83
N GLU A 747 3.05 21.43 -46.07
CA GLU A 747 1.83 21.40 -46.87
C GLU A 747 1.47 19.95 -47.24
N SER A 748 0.17 19.64 -47.21
CA SER A 748 -0.36 18.36 -47.70
C SER A 748 -0.19 18.26 -49.21
N ASP A 749 -0.40 17.07 -49.78
CA ASP A 749 -0.40 16.87 -51.23
C ASP A 749 -1.42 17.76 -51.98
N GLU A 750 -2.51 18.17 -51.31
CA GLU A 750 -3.52 19.11 -51.83
C GLU A 750 -3.17 20.60 -51.62
N GLY A 751 -1.95 20.94 -51.18
CA GLY A 751 -1.48 22.33 -50.95
C GLY A 751 -2.04 23.01 -49.70
N ARG A 752 -2.59 22.25 -48.75
CA ARG A 752 -3.18 22.77 -47.50
C ARG A 752 -2.13 22.80 -46.38
N PRO A 753 -2.07 23.87 -45.56
CA PRO A 753 -1.09 23.94 -44.48
C PRO A 753 -1.41 22.91 -43.38
N VAL A 754 -0.44 22.04 -43.08
CA VAL A 754 -0.55 20.95 -42.11
C VAL A 754 0.71 20.86 -41.26
N LEU A 755 0.66 20.06 -40.19
CA LEU A 755 1.84 19.60 -39.46
C LEU A 755 2.19 18.20 -39.96
N LYS A 756 3.41 18.02 -40.44
CA LYS A 756 3.92 16.73 -40.91
C LYS A 756 4.51 15.97 -39.75
N VAL A 757 3.87 14.86 -39.40
CA VAL A 757 4.30 13.98 -38.30
C VAL A 757 4.93 12.72 -38.88
N THR A 758 6.25 12.58 -38.71
CA THR A 758 6.99 11.38 -39.15
C THR A 758 7.15 10.41 -37.99
N VAL A 759 6.76 9.14 -38.18
CA VAL A 759 6.85 8.10 -37.14
C VAL A 759 7.24 6.75 -37.77
N PRO A 760 8.06 5.92 -37.13
CA PRO A 760 8.28 4.55 -37.60
C PRO A 760 6.99 3.74 -37.47
N ASP A 761 6.67 2.97 -38.52
CA ASP A 761 5.71 1.88 -38.46
C ASP A 761 6.49 0.57 -38.53
N TYR A 762 6.52 -0.11 -37.38
CA TYR A 762 7.21 -1.38 -37.28
C TYR A 762 6.53 -2.39 -38.22
N VAL A 763 5.22 -2.57 -38.19
CA VAL A 763 4.54 -3.58 -39.04
C VAL A 763 4.91 -3.49 -40.52
N LEU A 764 5.04 -2.29 -41.07
CA LEU A 764 5.44 -2.04 -42.45
C LEU A 764 6.95 -1.96 -42.69
N GLY A 765 7.76 -1.82 -41.63
CA GLY A 765 9.21 -1.60 -41.71
C GLY A 765 9.58 -0.28 -42.39
N LYS A 766 8.72 0.74 -42.30
CA LYS A 766 8.87 2.05 -42.99
C LYS A 766 8.58 3.20 -42.04
N LYS A 767 9.02 4.40 -42.41
CA LYS A 767 8.56 5.64 -41.75
C LYS A 767 7.28 6.12 -42.43
N LEU A 768 6.25 6.37 -41.64
CA LEU A 768 5.01 7.01 -42.08
C LEU A 768 5.15 8.52 -41.95
N LEU A 769 4.62 9.23 -42.94
CA LEU A 769 4.41 10.67 -42.90
C LEU A 769 2.90 10.92 -42.78
N ILE A 770 2.48 11.56 -41.70
CA ILE A 770 1.07 11.78 -41.38
C ILE A 770 0.81 13.28 -41.35
N ASP A 771 -0.12 13.74 -42.17
CA ASP A 771 -0.57 15.14 -42.16
C ASP A 771 -1.55 15.35 -41.00
N ALA A 772 -1.27 16.33 -40.15
CA ALA A 772 -2.08 16.69 -38.99
C ALA A 772 -2.56 18.15 -39.08
N ASP A 773 -3.86 18.37 -39.00
CA ASP A 773 -4.42 19.72 -38.89
C ASP A 773 -4.30 20.26 -37.48
N VAL A 774 -4.37 19.36 -36.51
CA VAL A 774 -4.20 19.62 -35.09
C VAL A 774 -3.27 18.56 -34.52
N LEU A 775 -2.26 19.00 -33.79
CA LEU A 775 -1.37 18.13 -33.03
C LEU A 775 -1.65 18.28 -31.55
N VAL A 776 -1.88 17.16 -30.87
CA VAL A 776 -2.25 17.15 -29.46
C VAL A 776 -1.16 16.45 -28.65
N LEU A 777 -0.60 17.14 -27.68
CA LEU A 777 0.45 16.63 -26.82
C LEU A 777 -0.13 16.16 -25.50
N ALA A 778 0.05 14.87 -25.20
CA ALA A 778 -0.33 14.31 -23.91
C ALA A 778 0.75 14.61 -22.86
N ALA A 779 0.80 15.89 -22.48
CA ALA A 779 1.77 16.46 -21.57
C ALA A 779 1.72 15.83 -20.18
N ALA A 780 2.90 15.70 -19.57
CA ALA A 780 3.06 15.09 -18.26
C ALA A 780 2.38 15.89 -17.13
N VAL A 781 1.97 15.18 -16.08
CA VAL A 781 1.57 15.78 -14.80
C VAL A 781 2.80 15.83 -13.90
N ILE A 782 3.17 17.02 -13.43
CA ILE A 782 4.37 17.27 -12.64
C ILE A 782 4.00 17.78 -11.23
N PRO A 783 4.85 17.59 -10.21
CA PRO A 783 4.61 18.15 -8.89
C PRO A 783 4.36 19.66 -8.96
N SER A 784 3.49 20.18 -8.09
CA SER A 784 3.25 21.62 -8.03
C SER A 784 4.53 22.38 -7.70
N ALA A 785 4.69 23.59 -8.22
CA ALA A 785 5.82 24.46 -7.88
C ALA A 785 5.97 24.70 -6.35
N ALA A 786 4.87 24.65 -5.59
CA ALA A 786 4.86 24.82 -4.14
C ALA A 786 5.28 23.57 -3.34
N THR A 787 5.50 22.43 -4.00
CA THR A 787 5.69 21.13 -3.34
C THR A 787 6.88 21.12 -2.37
N LYS A 788 8.02 21.68 -2.78
CA LYS A 788 9.23 21.72 -1.94
C LYS A 788 9.06 22.58 -0.69
N GLU A 789 8.38 23.72 -0.84
CA GLU A 789 8.13 24.65 0.25
C GLU A 789 7.17 24.05 1.28
N VAL A 790 6.05 23.47 0.81
CA VAL A 790 5.09 22.76 1.65
C VAL A 790 5.72 21.56 2.35
N ALA A 791 6.58 20.80 1.66
CA ALA A 791 7.32 19.72 2.29
C ALA A 791 8.22 20.19 3.44
N GLY A 792 8.87 21.34 3.28
CA GLY A 792 9.68 21.97 4.32
C GLY A 792 8.87 22.37 5.55
N TRP A 793 7.74 23.06 5.36
CA TRP A 793 6.88 23.50 6.48
C TRP A 793 6.34 22.35 7.31
N PHE A 794 5.84 21.29 6.67
CA PHE A 794 5.27 20.14 7.36
C PHE A 794 6.29 19.03 7.67
N LYS A 795 7.57 19.25 7.34
CA LYS A 795 8.68 18.31 7.54
C LYS A 795 8.38 16.92 6.97
N VAL A 796 7.82 16.87 5.75
CA VAL A 796 7.45 15.62 5.07
C VAL A 796 8.39 15.29 3.92
N THR A 797 8.51 14.02 3.57
CA THR A 797 9.48 13.55 2.57
C THR A 797 8.90 13.58 1.15
N LEU A 798 9.75 13.85 0.16
CA LEU A 798 9.42 13.73 -1.26
C LEU A 798 10.00 12.43 -1.86
N SER A 799 9.35 11.91 -2.90
CA SER A 799 9.90 10.85 -3.75
C SER A 799 11.01 11.41 -4.65
N PRO A 800 11.80 10.54 -5.31
CA PRO A 800 12.80 10.99 -6.28
C PRO A 800 12.24 11.85 -7.42
N ASP A 801 10.95 11.70 -7.75
CA ASP A 801 10.25 12.51 -8.77
C ASP A 801 9.73 13.85 -8.26
N GLY A 802 9.94 14.17 -6.98
CA GLY A 802 9.49 15.40 -6.36
C GLY A 802 8.03 15.40 -5.91
N PHE A 803 7.29 14.28 -6.02
CA PHE A 803 5.96 14.13 -5.41
C PHE A 803 6.06 13.82 -3.91
N PHE A 804 5.00 14.04 -3.14
CA PHE A 804 4.97 13.70 -1.72
C PHE A 804 5.05 12.19 -1.48
N LYS A 805 5.92 11.72 -0.58
CA LYS A 805 6.08 10.30 -0.22
C LYS A 805 5.20 9.95 0.99
N GLU A 806 4.30 8.99 0.79
CA GLU A 806 3.46 8.41 1.85
C GLU A 806 4.27 7.60 2.87
N ALA A 807 3.68 7.38 4.05
CA ALA A 807 4.29 6.62 5.15
C ALA A 807 4.58 5.17 4.77
N HIS A 808 3.63 4.52 4.09
CA HIS A 808 3.79 3.16 3.59
C HIS A 808 2.86 2.92 2.39
N VAL A 809 3.43 2.48 1.26
CA VAL A 809 2.76 2.28 -0.03
C VAL A 809 1.42 1.53 0.05
N LYS A 810 1.34 0.47 0.86
CA LYS A 810 0.14 -0.37 1.03
C LYS A 810 -0.71 -0.01 2.25
N LEU A 811 -0.12 -0.02 3.44
CA LEU A 811 -0.85 0.07 4.72
C LEU A 811 -1.26 1.49 5.11
N ARG A 812 -0.48 2.51 4.71
CA ARG A 812 -0.68 3.91 5.09
C ARG A 812 -0.58 4.84 3.87
N PRO A 813 -1.43 4.66 2.83
CA PRO A 813 -1.27 5.33 1.53
C PRO A 813 -1.73 6.81 1.50
N VAL A 814 -2.32 7.31 2.60
CA VAL A 814 -2.84 8.70 2.73
C VAL A 814 -2.22 9.46 3.90
N GLU A 815 -1.20 8.88 4.54
CA GLU A 815 -0.53 9.44 5.70
C GLU A 815 0.94 9.71 5.37
N PHE A 816 1.54 10.66 6.06
CA PHE A 816 3.00 10.84 6.05
C PHE A 816 3.65 10.09 7.20
N GLY A 817 4.98 9.95 7.13
CA GLY A 817 5.77 9.50 8.29
C GLY A 817 5.69 10.48 9.46
N THR A 818 5.35 11.74 9.20
CA THR A 818 5.05 12.76 10.20
C THR A 818 3.60 12.61 10.67
N ASP A 819 3.41 12.30 11.95
CA ASP A 819 2.08 12.10 12.52
C ASP A 819 1.22 13.38 12.49
N GLY A 820 -0.09 13.21 12.28
CA GLY A 820 -1.04 14.31 12.13
C GLY A 820 -0.99 15.02 10.78
N VAL A 821 -0.13 14.60 9.84
CA VAL A 821 -0.08 15.12 8.47
C VAL A 821 -0.52 14.04 7.49
N TYR A 822 -1.47 14.40 6.63
CA TYR A 822 -2.15 13.51 5.69
C TYR A 822 -2.05 14.05 4.27
N LEU A 823 -2.35 13.21 3.28
CA LEU A 823 -2.12 13.47 1.87
C LEU A 823 -3.28 12.95 1.02
N CYS A 824 -3.76 13.75 0.07
CA CYS A 824 -4.70 13.28 -0.95
C CYS A 824 -4.58 14.01 -2.30
N GLY A 825 -5.11 13.39 -3.34
CA GLY A 825 -5.16 13.96 -4.69
C GLY A 825 -3.84 13.92 -5.43
N LEU A 826 -3.69 14.80 -6.41
CA LEU A 826 -2.56 14.77 -7.35
C LEU A 826 -1.22 15.17 -6.71
N ALA A 827 -1.24 15.79 -5.52
CA ALA A 827 -0.04 16.08 -4.73
C ALA A 827 0.75 14.80 -4.40
N HIS A 828 0.04 13.67 -4.22
CA HIS A 828 0.65 12.37 -3.96
C HIS A 828 1.30 11.75 -5.21
N TYR A 829 0.58 11.79 -6.33
CA TYR A 829 0.94 11.22 -7.63
C TYR A 829 -0.22 11.47 -8.62
N PRO A 830 0.01 11.52 -9.95
CA PRO A 830 -1.08 11.61 -10.95
C PRO A 830 -2.10 10.49 -10.75
N LYS A 831 -3.40 10.80 -10.86
CA LYS A 831 -4.52 9.87 -10.64
C LYS A 831 -5.82 10.41 -11.22
N PHE A 832 -6.77 9.51 -11.53
CA PHE A 832 -8.08 9.89 -12.03
C PHE A 832 -8.92 10.60 -10.96
N MET A 833 -9.98 11.28 -11.39
CA MET A 833 -10.85 12.04 -10.50
C MET A 833 -11.56 11.15 -9.46
N GLN A 834 -12.08 9.99 -9.87
CA GLN A 834 -12.69 9.02 -8.94
C GLN A 834 -11.68 8.53 -7.89
N GLU A 835 -10.47 8.18 -8.30
CA GLU A 835 -9.37 7.79 -7.41
C GLU A 835 -8.99 8.94 -6.45
N THR A 836 -9.01 10.18 -6.94
CA THR A 836 -8.78 11.39 -6.14
C THR A 836 -9.85 11.57 -5.06
N ILE A 837 -11.12 11.37 -5.40
CA ILE A 837 -12.25 11.47 -4.48
C ILE A 837 -12.16 10.35 -3.43
N ASN A 838 -11.88 9.11 -3.83
CA ASN A 838 -11.67 7.98 -2.91
C ASN A 838 -10.53 8.28 -1.91
N GLN A 839 -9.39 8.77 -2.41
CA GLN A 839 -8.25 9.10 -1.57
C GLN A 839 -8.55 10.28 -0.63
N ALA A 840 -9.36 11.26 -1.07
CA ALA A 840 -9.78 12.38 -0.24
C ALA A 840 -10.65 11.93 0.94
N TYR A 841 -11.63 11.06 0.69
CA TYR A 841 -12.42 10.46 1.78
C TYR A 841 -11.56 9.55 2.67
N GLY A 842 -10.60 8.81 2.09
CA GLY A 842 -9.63 8.02 2.84
C GLY A 842 -8.81 8.87 3.80
N ALA A 843 -8.28 10.00 3.33
CA ALA A 843 -7.54 10.96 4.15
C ALA A 843 -8.44 11.56 5.25
N ALA A 844 -9.69 11.95 4.92
CA ALA A 844 -10.65 12.44 5.91
C ALA A 844 -10.91 11.39 7.01
N GLY A 845 -11.13 10.13 6.64
CA GLY A 845 -11.31 9.04 7.60
C GLY A 845 -10.12 8.91 8.55
N ARG A 846 -8.89 9.00 8.04
CA ARG A 846 -7.68 8.96 8.88
C ARG A 846 -7.51 10.21 9.75
N VAL A 847 -7.80 11.40 9.24
CA VAL A 847 -7.86 12.64 10.05
C VAL A 847 -8.83 12.49 11.22
N LEU A 848 -10.00 11.89 10.98
CA LEU A 848 -11.02 11.72 12.00
C LEU A 848 -10.65 10.69 13.05
N THR A 849 -9.81 9.69 12.73
CA THR A 849 -9.23 8.83 13.77
C THR A 849 -8.41 9.62 14.78
N LEU A 850 -7.76 10.71 14.36
CA LEU A 850 -7.05 11.62 15.25
C LEU A 850 -8.00 12.60 15.96
N LEU A 851 -8.81 13.36 15.20
CA LEU A 851 -9.62 14.45 15.76
C LEU A 851 -10.78 13.96 16.66
N SER A 852 -11.19 12.70 16.53
CA SER A 852 -12.20 12.11 17.42
C SER A 852 -11.72 11.90 18.86
N HIS A 853 -10.39 11.83 19.10
CA HIS A 853 -9.81 11.71 20.43
C HIS A 853 -9.51 13.07 21.04
N ASP A 854 -9.77 13.25 22.34
CA ASP A 854 -9.51 14.50 23.06
C ASP A 854 -8.03 14.73 23.35
N THR A 855 -7.26 13.65 23.42
CA THR A 855 -5.81 13.68 23.63
C THR A 855 -5.10 12.82 22.59
N VAL A 856 -3.83 13.13 22.36
CA VAL A 856 -2.85 12.24 21.72
C VAL A 856 -1.74 11.94 22.70
N VAL A 857 -1.29 10.70 22.66
CA VAL A 857 -0.22 10.21 23.52
C VAL A 857 1.12 10.54 22.86
N ALA A 858 1.94 11.35 23.53
CA ALA A 858 3.30 11.61 23.12
C ALA A 858 4.28 10.69 23.86
N SER A 859 5.30 10.22 23.12
CA SER A 859 6.34 9.35 23.67
C SER A 859 7.03 9.96 24.88
N GLY A 860 7.29 9.14 25.89
CA GLY A 860 8.15 9.42 27.03
C GLY A 860 9.64 9.48 26.72
N SER A 861 10.08 9.11 25.49
CA SER A 861 11.47 9.21 25.03
C SER A 861 11.87 10.67 24.73
N VAL A 862 11.93 11.49 25.77
CA VAL A 862 12.27 12.93 25.69
C VAL A 862 13.62 13.21 26.33
N ALA A 863 14.24 14.33 25.98
CA ALA A 863 15.47 14.77 26.61
C ALA A 863 15.22 15.22 28.06
N GLN A 864 16.15 14.89 28.96
CA GLN A 864 16.12 15.33 30.36
C GLN A 864 17.48 15.94 30.75
N VAL A 865 17.43 17.05 31.50
CA VAL A 865 18.62 17.75 32.00
C VAL A 865 18.87 17.39 33.47
N ASN A 866 20.08 16.95 33.76
CA ASN A 866 20.64 16.90 35.11
C ASN A 866 21.20 18.27 35.48
N GLU A 867 20.49 19.00 36.34
CA GLU A 867 20.83 20.37 36.73
C GLU A 867 22.23 20.51 37.36
N SER A 868 22.69 19.49 38.09
CA SER A 868 23.98 19.55 38.80
C SER A 868 25.17 19.52 37.84
N ARG A 869 25.02 18.85 36.69
CA ARG A 869 26.03 18.79 35.63
C ARG A 869 25.88 19.91 34.60
N CYS A 870 24.72 20.56 34.56
CA CYS A 870 24.44 21.59 33.58
C CYS A 870 25.15 22.89 33.94
N ILE A 871 26.03 23.37 33.05
CA ILE A 871 26.78 24.62 33.23
C ILE A 871 26.08 25.86 32.64
N GLY A 872 24.84 25.71 32.16
CA GLY A 872 24.06 26.83 31.62
C GLY A 872 24.59 27.44 30.31
N CYS A 873 25.42 26.71 29.55
CA CYS A 873 26.09 27.24 28.36
C CYS A 873 25.17 27.54 27.17
N GLY A 874 23.94 27.03 27.16
CA GLY A 874 22.95 27.29 26.10
C GLY A 874 23.14 26.51 24.79
N ALA A 875 24.19 25.71 24.64
CA ALA A 875 24.46 24.95 23.41
C ALA A 875 23.29 24.02 22.99
N CYS A 876 22.66 23.38 23.96
CA CYS A 876 21.48 22.55 23.75
C CYS A 876 20.26 23.35 23.27
N VAL A 877 20.06 24.57 23.78
CA VAL A 877 18.97 25.48 23.36
C VAL A 877 19.14 25.85 21.89
N SER A 878 20.35 26.27 21.48
CA SER A 878 20.65 26.61 20.09
C SER A 878 20.54 25.43 19.12
N ALA A 879 20.72 24.21 19.61
CA ALA A 879 20.65 23.00 18.80
C ALA A 879 19.19 22.55 18.55
N CYS A 880 18.23 22.93 19.41
CA CYS A 880 16.87 22.44 19.32
C CYS A 880 16.07 23.13 18.21
N THR A 881 15.70 22.39 17.17
CA THR A 881 14.87 22.91 16.06
C THR A 881 13.37 22.99 16.37
N TYR A 882 12.97 22.58 17.58
CA TYR A 882 11.58 22.51 18.03
C TYR A 882 11.25 23.50 19.15
N GLY A 883 12.24 24.29 19.60
CA GLY A 883 12.07 25.21 20.72
C GLY A 883 11.72 24.52 22.05
N ALA A 884 12.06 23.24 22.19
CA ALA A 884 11.76 22.45 23.38
C ALA A 884 12.66 22.78 24.57
N LEU A 885 13.75 23.51 24.35
CA LEU A 885 14.79 23.78 25.34
C LEU A 885 14.88 25.28 25.63
N ASP A 886 15.00 25.64 26.90
CA ASP A 886 15.17 27.02 27.34
C ASP A 886 16.10 27.11 28.56
N LEU A 887 16.76 28.25 28.75
CA LEU A 887 17.57 28.55 29.93
C LEU A 887 16.72 29.27 30.99
N ARG A 888 16.48 28.62 32.12
CA ARG A 888 15.71 29.17 33.24
C ARG A 888 16.56 29.31 34.48
N ASP A 889 16.23 30.29 35.31
CA ASP A 889 16.82 30.45 36.63
C ASP A 889 16.29 29.34 37.55
N THR A 890 17.19 28.49 38.05
CA THR A 890 16.89 27.47 39.06
C THR A 890 17.63 27.78 40.35
N LYS A 891 17.37 26.99 41.41
CA LYS A 891 18.09 27.12 42.68
C LYS A 891 19.60 26.89 42.56
N GLN A 892 20.04 26.25 41.46
CA GLN A 892 21.45 25.96 41.18
C GLN A 892 22.08 26.92 40.15
N GLY A 893 21.41 28.04 39.87
CA GLY A 893 21.80 29.02 38.86
C GLY A 893 21.02 28.84 37.56
N LYS A 894 21.49 29.46 36.47
CA LYS A 894 20.83 29.39 35.17
C LYS A 894 21.07 28.03 34.52
N LYS A 895 20.02 27.22 34.35
CA LYS A 895 20.09 25.85 33.82
C LYS A 895 19.22 25.67 32.59
N ALA A 896 19.59 24.71 31.75
CA ALA A 896 18.73 24.28 30.65
C ALA A 896 17.54 23.47 31.21
N THR A 897 16.37 23.69 30.64
CA THR A 897 15.13 22.98 30.96
C THR A 897 14.47 22.49 29.68
N VAL A 898 13.83 21.32 29.72
CA VAL A 898 13.16 20.72 28.56
C VAL A 898 11.65 20.78 28.77
N ASN A 899 10.94 21.25 27.75
CA ASN A 899 9.50 21.06 27.62
C ASN A 899 9.26 19.69 26.97
N PRO A 900 8.79 18.67 27.72
CA PRO A 900 8.63 17.31 27.21
C PRO A 900 7.62 17.24 26.06
N VAL A 901 6.64 18.15 26.03
CA VAL A 901 5.61 18.24 25.00
C VAL A 901 6.17 18.61 23.63
N LEU A 902 7.15 19.52 23.61
CA LEU A 902 7.80 20.00 22.39
C LEU A 902 8.98 19.12 21.96
N CYS A 903 9.54 18.33 22.88
CA CYS A 903 10.67 17.48 22.60
C CYS A 903 10.26 16.33 21.65
N LYS A 904 10.96 16.20 20.52
CA LYS A 904 10.76 15.09 19.57
C LYS A 904 11.75 13.94 19.72
N GLY A 905 12.57 13.97 20.77
CA GLY A 905 13.50 12.90 21.07
C GLY A 905 14.54 12.65 19.98
N ASP A 906 14.99 13.69 19.26
CA ASP A 906 15.93 13.55 18.15
C ASP A 906 17.39 13.29 18.57
N GLY A 907 17.73 13.58 19.83
CA GLY A 907 19.09 13.41 20.35
C GLY A 907 20.11 14.43 19.84
N LEU A 908 19.69 15.55 19.25
CA LEU A 908 20.66 16.56 18.79
C LEU A 908 21.23 17.37 19.97
N CYS A 909 20.44 17.57 21.02
CA CYS A 909 20.83 18.39 22.16
C CYS A 909 21.84 17.70 23.11
N ASN A 910 21.75 16.38 23.32
CA ASN A 910 22.72 15.63 24.13
C ASN A 910 24.08 15.50 23.46
N THR A 911 24.13 15.29 22.14
CA THR A 911 25.40 15.26 21.38
C THR A 911 26.15 16.59 21.41
N LYS A 912 25.46 17.71 21.66
CA LYS A 912 26.06 19.05 21.82
C LYS A 912 26.41 19.41 23.25
N CYS A 913 26.04 18.60 24.23
CA CYS A 913 26.25 18.94 25.63
C CYS A 913 27.68 18.58 26.07
N PRO A 914 28.54 19.58 26.37
CA PRO A 914 29.96 19.31 26.66
C PRO A 914 30.15 18.57 27.99
N THR A 915 29.18 18.63 28.89
CA THR A 915 29.26 18.01 30.22
C THR A 915 28.45 16.73 30.35
N GLY A 916 27.77 16.28 29.28
CA GLY A 916 26.82 15.16 29.32
C GLY A 916 25.65 15.41 30.28
N ALA A 917 25.30 16.67 30.54
CA ALA A 917 24.25 17.04 31.49
C ALA A 917 22.84 16.82 30.95
N ILE A 918 22.66 16.66 29.64
CA ILE A 918 21.38 16.35 29.02
C ILE A 918 21.48 15.00 28.33
N GLN A 919 20.50 14.13 28.57
CA GLN A 919 20.44 12.81 27.98
C GLN A 919 19.06 12.58 27.38
N LEU A 920 19.01 11.81 26.29
CA LEU A 920 17.76 11.37 25.69
C LEU A 920 17.29 10.10 26.42
N LYS A 921 16.11 10.14 27.05
CA LYS A 921 15.53 8.95 27.67
C LYS A 921 15.23 7.89 26.61
N HIS A 922 15.42 6.62 26.96
CA HIS A 922 15.40 5.48 26.04
C HIS A 922 16.56 5.42 25.04
N TYR A 923 17.48 6.39 25.05
CA TYR A 923 18.73 6.35 24.29
C TYR A 923 19.86 6.99 25.10
N THR A 924 19.97 6.59 26.36
CA THR A 924 21.00 7.11 27.27
C THR A 924 22.39 6.60 26.88
N ASP A 925 23.43 7.28 27.32
CA ASP A 925 24.81 6.83 27.02
C ASP A 925 25.06 5.43 27.60
N GLN A 926 24.50 5.11 28.77
CA GLN A 926 24.61 3.77 29.38
C GLN A 926 23.94 2.70 28.51
N GLU A 927 22.72 2.97 28.03
CA GLU A 927 21.99 2.07 27.14
C GLU A 927 22.75 1.83 25.84
N LEU A 928 23.19 2.90 25.16
CA LEU A 928 23.87 2.81 23.86
C LEU A 928 25.28 2.23 23.95
N LEU A 929 26.06 2.62 24.96
CA LEU A 929 27.41 2.07 25.14
C LEU A 929 27.36 0.59 25.51
N SER A 930 26.41 0.16 26.35
CA SER A 930 26.24 -1.26 26.64
C SER A 930 25.93 -2.10 25.39
N GLU A 931 25.16 -1.53 24.45
CA GLU A 931 24.85 -2.15 23.17
C GLU A 931 26.12 -2.31 22.31
N ILE A 932 26.95 -1.26 22.24
CA ILE A 932 28.22 -1.25 21.50
C ILE A 932 29.24 -2.20 22.12
N ASP A 933 29.42 -2.13 23.44
CA ASP A 933 30.35 -2.97 24.19
C ASP A 933 29.97 -4.45 24.06
N ALA A 934 28.68 -4.77 24.05
CA ALA A 934 28.20 -6.12 23.81
C ALA A 934 28.52 -6.63 22.40
N MET A 935 28.62 -5.77 21.39
CA MET A 935 29.01 -6.18 20.04
C MET A 935 30.50 -6.55 19.97
N ALA A 936 31.36 -5.76 20.62
CA ALA A 936 32.80 -5.93 20.56
C ALA A 936 33.25 -7.08 21.48
N GLN A 937 33.79 -8.17 20.93
CA GLN A 937 34.33 -9.26 21.76
C GLN A 937 35.59 -8.77 22.48
N GLU A 938 35.74 -9.02 23.80
CA GLU A 938 36.93 -8.64 24.58
C GLU A 938 38.25 -9.09 23.91
N GLU A 939 38.22 -10.22 23.21
CA GLU A 939 39.36 -10.81 22.48
C GLU A 939 39.79 -10.00 21.24
N GLU A 940 38.90 -9.20 20.64
CA GLU A 940 39.21 -8.32 19.50
C GLU A 940 39.66 -6.92 19.95
N ILE A 941 39.26 -6.49 21.16
CA ILE A 941 39.53 -5.14 21.68
C ILE A 941 40.95 -5.02 22.23
N LEU A 942 41.41 -6.02 23.00
CA LEU A 942 42.72 -6.00 23.67
C LEU A 942 43.90 -5.75 22.70
N PRO A 943 43.99 -6.41 21.52
CA PRO A 943 45.08 -6.17 20.58
C PRO A 943 45.08 -4.76 19.98
N HIS A 944 43.89 -4.17 19.77
CA HIS A 944 43.74 -2.82 19.21
C HIS A 944 43.96 -1.73 20.26
N MET A 945 43.58 -1.98 21.52
CA MET A 945 43.92 -1.10 22.63
C MET A 945 45.43 -1.12 22.91
N ASP A 946 46.06 -2.30 22.98
CA ASP A 946 47.51 -2.41 23.17
C ASP A 946 48.29 -1.71 22.03
N ALA A 947 47.81 -1.81 20.79
CA ALA A 947 48.38 -1.08 19.66
C ALA A 947 48.15 0.43 19.69
N ALA A 948 47.06 0.90 20.31
CA ALA A 948 46.71 2.33 20.39
C ALA A 948 47.36 3.05 21.58
N VAL A 949 47.66 2.34 22.67
CA VAL A 949 48.38 2.91 23.82
C VAL A 949 49.89 2.98 23.54
N GLY A 950 50.43 2.08 22.69
CA GLY A 950 51.87 1.99 22.42
C GLY A 950 52.67 1.62 23.68
N ASP A 951 53.86 1.05 23.50
CA ASP A 951 54.76 0.80 24.64
C ASP A 951 55.08 2.13 25.34
N VAL A 952 54.48 2.36 26.51
CA VAL A 952 54.88 3.39 27.47
C VAL A 952 55.98 2.85 28.37
#